data_AF-A0A8E0R7H2-F1
#
_entry.id   AF-A0A8E0R7H2-F1
#
_cell.length_a   1.000
_cell.length_b   1.000
_cell.length_c   1.000
_cell.angle_alpha   90.00
_cell.angle_beta   90.00
_cell.angle_gamma   90.00
#
_symmetry.space_group_name_H-M   'P 1'
#
loop_
_entity.id
_entity.type
_entity.pdbx_description
1 polymer ?
#
loop_
_entity_poly.entity_id
_entity_poly.type
_entity_poly.pdbx_seq_one_letter_code
_entity_poly.pdbx_strand_id
1 'polypeptide(L)'
;MKLYTLTRRFTAAVLTAAMALSFCAPALAEAPGTAADPAAPAASAPAENSTADTIVFDQLHLGTQEDWTQTAPSGDVVLQYTAANRTLTVTGTYFQALTISAPGVNVVLTGTTGPAVMGDLTITDSASVAVTSSAAGAQAVTGSTDITSDGAVSITGADRAVGGEKLTVNAGGDVTIVGGCEGASIWHSASITTTGSVTLKTTNSGGWAQGTAGTGVLTVDAGSDVTITGGTANQPTVNDATVRCGGEFELRNPAGGLVLCDKTSDGKSGNLHYYNTGATELVFRASSMGATCDVFQPGDSTVFGTFGNPSWITAKHEQDYQLTLTNCSTMFTRDSGTFYKDENINLRRTRPLDGTVFKGWTVTTADGTDVPFEPTSDGIRFKMPACAVTAAANWDREQATGQALWLSTGQDSFIVSKASLEAAPINGITYKDGAFVVDGFIVDDIKAARTLRVLGLAPTEDERPDVVLKNLTVDTLIVDGVRDVTLDACRIGELDNHDHLDTVYSLQITNARDVVLANTSSRYSDISGVRNVTAKTDGTLCDRLNIDCTGDIALSTAADTLGVACYLRAGGSIRLIGAPWYALRVSSAQNVTVDANALPQRAFFTCSGIVDITQRDGSAIGDSDAAWYLLEYYPETEQPYVVTLNGETGEVRSDLYQLDALDDLRAVQHLLITPASLLPGDVDSDAVGQFITDASGVLVSAALAGAAVWGGYEVTTRVMLKNLLPEGTA
;
A
#
# COMPACT_ATOMS: atom_id res chain seq x y z
N MET A 1 -22.40 11.67 -33.88
CA MET A 1 -21.80 11.12 -32.64
C MET A 1 -22.41 11.81 -31.43
N LYS A 2 -23.47 11.27 -30.80
CA LYS A 2 -23.99 11.78 -29.51
C LYS A 2 -24.97 10.83 -28.78
N LEU A 3 -24.94 9.52 -29.09
CA LEU A 3 -25.81 8.51 -28.43
C LEU A 3 -25.07 7.35 -27.74
N TYR A 4 -23.73 7.29 -27.81
CA TYR A 4 -22.96 6.16 -27.27
C TYR A 4 -22.50 6.31 -25.81
N THR A 5 -22.75 7.46 -25.16
CA THR A 5 -22.27 7.75 -23.80
C THR A 5 -23.31 7.58 -22.69
N LEU A 6 -24.60 7.40 -23.01
CA LEU A 6 -25.66 7.30 -22.00
C LEU A 6 -25.89 5.85 -21.50
N THR A 7 -25.69 4.85 -22.35
CA THR A 7 -25.93 3.43 -22.01
C THR A 7 -24.84 2.84 -21.11
N ARG A 8 -23.63 3.43 -21.07
CA ARG A 8 -22.51 2.94 -20.25
C ARG A 8 -22.57 3.40 -18.78
N ARG A 9 -23.42 4.39 -18.46
CA ARG A 9 -23.60 4.89 -17.08
C ARG A 9 -24.82 4.31 -16.35
N PHE A 10 -25.72 3.61 -17.05
CA PHE A 10 -26.87 2.96 -16.42
C PHE A 10 -26.56 1.53 -15.92
N THR A 11 -25.62 0.82 -16.57
CA THR A 11 -25.26 -0.56 -16.20
C THR A 11 -24.32 -0.66 -14.99
N ALA A 12 -23.55 0.39 -14.70
CA ALA A 12 -22.67 0.43 -13.55
C ALA A 12 -23.40 0.72 -12.23
N ALA A 13 -24.54 1.43 -12.27
CA ALA A 13 -25.31 1.79 -11.06
C ALA A 13 -26.31 0.72 -10.60
N VAL A 14 -26.70 -0.22 -11.47
CA VAL A 14 -27.59 -1.34 -11.10
C VAL A 14 -26.81 -2.51 -10.50
N LEU A 15 -25.53 -2.67 -10.86
CA LEU A 15 -24.69 -3.75 -10.32
C LEU A 15 -24.21 -3.48 -8.88
N THR A 16 -24.04 -2.21 -8.49
CA THR A 16 -23.69 -1.84 -7.11
C THR A 16 -24.89 -1.88 -6.15
N ALA A 17 -26.12 -1.83 -6.65
CA ALA A 17 -27.34 -1.97 -5.84
C ALA A 17 -27.72 -3.44 -5.56
N ALA A 18 -27.10 -4.41 -6.25
CA ALA A 18 -27.37 -5.84 -6.08
C ALA A 18 -26.40 -6.54 -5.09
N MET A 19 -25.30 -5.89 -4.70
CA MET A 19 -24.32 -6.45 -3.74
C MET A 19 -24.47 -5.95 -2.30
N ALA A 20 -25.40 -5.04 -2.02
CA ALA A 20 -25.61 -4.48 -0.68
C ALA A 20 -26.81 -5.08 0.10
N LEU A 21 -27.41 -6.19 -0.36
CA LEU A 21 -28.64 -6.75 0.25
C LEU A 21 -28.56 -8.26 0.58
N SER A 22 -27.37 -8.86 0.64
CA SER A 22 -27.22 -10.32 0.83
C SER A 22 -26.44 -10.76 2.08
N PHE A 23 -26.46 -9.99 3.17
CA PHE A 23 -25.99 -10.50 4.47
C PHE A 23 -26.87 -9.96 5.59
N CYS A 24 -27.96 -10.69 5.89
CA CYS A 24 -28.59 -10.79 7.21
C CYS A 24 -29.85 -11.65 7.10
N ALA A 25 -29.75 -12.94 7.44
CA ALA A 25 -30.87 -13.69 8.00
C ALA A 25 -30.33 -14.86 8.85
N PRO A 26 -30.68 -14.94 10.14
CA PRO A 26 -30.37 -16.10 10.98
C PRO A 26 -31.24 -17.29 10.59
N ALA A 27 -30.66 -18.50 10.65
CA ALA A 27 -31.38 -19.75 10.42
C ALA A 27 -32.39 -20.00 11.54
N LEU A 28 -33.65 -19.61 11.33
CA LEU A 28 -34.81 -20.08 12.09
C LEU A 28 -35.34 -21.34 11.39
N ALA A 29 -35.14 -22.50 12.01
CA ALA A 29 -35.82 -23.73 11.59
C ALA A 29 -37.25 -23.72 12.16
N GLU A 30 -38.23 -23.48 11.31
CA GLU A 30 -39.64 -23.76 11.60
C GLU A 30 -40.24 -24.56 10.43
N ALA A 31 -40.66 -25.80 10.71
CA ALA A 31 -41.65 -26.54 9.94
C ALA A 31 -42.98 -26.43 10.72
N PRO A 32 -44.18 -26.38 10.10
CA PRO A 32 -44.82 -27.63 9.64
C PRO A 32 -45.92 -27.50 8.55
N GLY A 33 -46.44 -28.65 8.07
CA GLY A 33 -47.62 -28.68 7.20
C GLY A 33 -48.19 -30.05 6.81
N THR A 34 -48.82 -30.74 7.77
CA THR A 34 -50.03 -31.61 7.67
C THR A 34 -50.08 -32.90 6.80
N ALA A 35 -50.40 -34.03 7.47
CA ALA A 35 -51.48 -34.96 7.11
C ALA A 35 -51.85 -35.87 8.31
N ALA A 36 -53.14 -36.19 8.47
CA ALA A 36 -53.81 -36.77 9.64
C ALA A 36 -54.02 -38.30 9.60
N ASP A 37 -54.15 -38.96 10.76
CA ASP A 37 -55.26 -39.88 11.14
C ASP A 37 -55.19 -40.34 12.64
N PRO A 38 -56.28 -40.84 13.29
CA PRO A 38 -56.50 -40.84 14.74
C PRO A 38 -56.48 -42.23 15.44
N ALA A 39 -56.18 -42.27 16.76
CA ALA A 39 -56.80 -43.15 17.78
C ALA A 39 -56.22 -42.90 19.21
N ALA A 40 -57.08 -43.01 20.23
CA ALA A 40 -56.98 -42.56 21.64
C ALA A 40 -56.18 -43.48 22.63
N PRO A 41 -56.14 -43.28 23.99
CA PRO A 41 -56.33 -42.09 24.84
C PRO A 41 -55.25 -41.84 25.95
N ALA A 42 -55.22 -40.58 26.44
CA ALA A 42 -54.97 -40.10 27.81
C ALA A 42 -53.73 -40.51 28.65
N ALA A 43 -52.81 -39.55 28.86
CA ALA A 43 -52.24 -39.23 30.17
C ALA A 43 -51.81 -37.75 30.21
N SER A 44 -52.28 -37.03 31.23
CA SER A 44 -52.17 -35.60 31.46
C SER A 44 -50.79 -35.17 31.94
N ALA A 45 -50.18 -34.19 31.26
CA ALA A 45 -49.19 -33.25 31.79
C ALA A 45 -49.29 -31.94 30.98
N PRO A 46 -49.37 -30.74 31.60
CA PRO A 46 -49.32 -29.50 30.84
C PRO A 46 -47.85 -29.23 30.51
N ALA A 47 -47.53 -29.14 29.21
CA ALA A 47 -46.23 -28.70 28.75
C ALA A 47 -46.38 -27.43 27.89
N GLU A 48 -45.28 -26.69 27.87
CA GLU A 48 -44.88 -25.64 26.93
C GLU A 48 -45.26 -24.20 27.30
N ASN A 49 -44.57 -23.69 28.32
CA ASN A 49 -44.14 -22.30 28.35
C ASN A 49 -42.88 -22.18 27.48
N SER A 50 -42.86 -21.18 26.60
CA SER A 50 -41.72 -20.78 25.78
C SER A 50 -40.44 -20.67 26.63
N THR A 51 -39.39 -21.40 26.23
CA THR A 51 -38.06 -21.40 26.88
C THR A 51 -37.28 -20.09 26.69
N ALA A 52 -37.81 -19.12 25.94
CA ALA A 52 -37.12 -17.86 25.62
C ALA A 52 -37.21 -16.76 26.69
N ASP A 53 -38.02 -16.94 27.75
CA ASP A 53 -38.31 -15.90 28.75
C ASP A 53 -37.89 -16.31 30.19
N THR A 54 -36.94 -17.24 30.32
CA THR A 54 -36.48 -17.72 31.64
C THR A 54 -35.05 -17.29 31.89
N ILE A 55 -34.80 -16.68 33.05
CA ILE A 55 -33.45 -16.42 33.55
C ILE A 55 -32.95 -17.69 34.24
N VAL A 56 -31.72 -18.11 33.95
CA VAL A 56 -31.03 -19.17 34.70
C VAL A 56 -29.97 -18.50 35.57
N PHE A 57 -30.20 -18.47 36.89
CA PHE A 57 -29.26 -17.93 37.89
C PHE A 57 -28.69 -19.10 38.70
N ASP A 58 -27.43 -19.46 38.46
CA ASP A 58 -26.75 -20.60 39.12
C ASP A 58 -27.64 -21.86 39.25
N GLN A 59 -28.11 -22.35 38.10
CA GLN A 59 -29.04 -23.49 37.96
C GLN A 59 -30.50 -23.23 38.42
N LEU A 60 -30.78 -22.10 39.08
CA LEU A 60 -32.14 -21.69 39.44
C LEU A 60 -32.85 -21.04 38.26
N HIS A 61 -34.03 -21.56 37.91
CA HIS A 61 -34.84 -21.05 36.81
C HIS A 61 -35.85 -20.03 37.33
N LEU A 62 -35.78 -18.80 36.80
CA LEU A 62 -36.51 -17.64 37.29
C LEU A 62 -37.36 -17.03 36.18
N GLY A 63 -38.64 -16.84 36.45
CA GLY A 63 -39.58 -16.26 35.50
C GLY A 63 -39.39 -14.76 35.32
N THR A 64 -39.81 -14.25 34.16
CA THR A 64 -39.70 -12.82 33.78
C THR A 64 -41.05 -12.11 33.62
N GLN A 65 -42.16 -12.76 34.00
CA GLN A 65 -43.52 -12.24 33.76
C GLN A 65 -43.96 -11.15 34.73
N GLU A 66 -43.53 -11.20 35.98
CA GLU A 66 -43.94 -10.29 37.05
C GLU A 66 -42.74 -9.91 37.93
N ASP A 67 -42.88 -8.82 38.68
CA ASP A 67 -41.89 -8.41 39.66
C ASP A 67 -41.79 -9.44 40.79
N TRP A 68 -40.57 -9.75 41.21
CA TRP A 68 -40.35 -10.63 42.35
C TRP A 68 -39.10 -10.26 43.14
N THR A 69 -39.05 -10.71 44.38
CA THR A 69 -37.87 -10.60 45.25
C THR A 69 -37.74 -11.89 46.04
N GLN A 70 -36.52 -12.44 46.04
CA GLN A 70 -36.21 -13.67 46.77
C GLN A 70 -34.76 -13.65 47.24
N THR A 71 -34.44 -14.55 48.16
CA THR A 71 -33.07 -14.77 48.61
C THR A 71 -32.47 -15.91 47.81
N ALA A 72 -31.23 -15.74 47.36
CA ALA A 72 -30.50 -16.81 46.69
C ALA A 72 -30.33 -18.03 47.63
N PRO A 73 -30.11 -19.25 47.10
CA PRO A 73 -29.89 -20.45 47.91
C PRO A 73 -28.73 -20.32 48.92
N SER A 74 -27.79 -19.41 48.68
CA SER A 74 -26.68 -19.09 49.59
C SER A 74 -27.09 -18.32 50.85
N GLY A 75 -28.30 -17.76 50.91
CA GLY A 75 -28.85 -17.08 52.09
C GLY A 75 -28.46 -15.60 52.27
N ASP A 76 -27.35 -15.16 51.67
CA ASP A 76 -26.77 -13.82 51.89
C ASP A 76 -26.94 -12.84 50.70
N VAL A 77 -27.59 -13.29 49.62
CA VAL A 77 -27.76 -12.50 48.39
C VAL A 77 -29.24 -12.30 48.09
N VAL A 78 -29.63 -11.06 47.82
CA VAL A 78 -30.99 -10.70 47.42
C VAL A 78 -31.07 -10.61 45.91
N LEU A 79 -32.02 -11.36 45.35
CA LEU A 79 -32.37 -11.34 43.94
C LEU A 79 -33.68 -10.57 43.78
N GLN A 80 -33.68 -9.55 42.94
CA GLN A 80 -34.86 -8.75 42.60
C GLN A 80 -35.01 -8.69 41.09
N TYR A 81 -36.20 -8.98 40.59
CA TYR A 81 -36.53 -8.76 39.18
C TYR A 81 -37.60 -7.70 39.04
N THR A 82 -37.38 -6.78 38.11
CA THR A 82 -38.33 -5.72 37.74
C THR A 82 -38.73 -5.94 36.28
N ALA A 83 -39.99 -6.32 36.04
CA ALA A 83 -40.53 -6.62 34.72
C ALA A 83 -40.60 -5.37 33.83
N ALA A 84 -40.87 -4.19 34.41
CA ALA A 84 -41.08 -2.95 33.68
C ALA A 84 -39.88 -2.54 32.81
N ASN A 85 -38.65 -2.82 33.26
CA ASN A 85 -37.40 -2.55 32.55
C ASN A 85 -36.57 -3.82 32.29
N ARG A 86 -37.17 -5.00 32.51
CA ARG A 86 -36.54 -6.32 32.40
C ARG A 86 -35.17 -6.35 33.08
N THR A 87 -35.10 -5.99 34.35
CA THR A 87 -33.84 -5.94 35.09
C THR A 87 -33.80 -6.96 36.21
N LEU A 88 -32.77 -7.81 36.22
CA LEU A 88 -32.36 -8.61 37.35
C LEU A 88 -31.31 -7.85 38.15
N THR A 89 -31.64 -7.49 39.39
CA THR A 89 -30.70 -6.90 40.36
C THR A 89 -30.32 -7.94 41.41
N VAL A 90 -29.02 -8.14 41.57
CA VAL A 90 -28.40 -9.05 42.54
C VAL A 90 -27.64 -8.19 43.53
N THR A 91 -28.10 -8.15 44.77
CA THR A 91 -27.51 -7.30 45.82
C THR A 91 -26.88 -8.18 46.90
N GLY A 92 -25.61 -7.92 47.21
CA GLY A 92 -24.82 -8.69 48.16
C GLY A 92 -23.56 -9.28 47.52
N THR A 93 -22.84 -10.12 48.27
CA THR A 93 -21.64 -10.82 47.79
C THR A 93 -21.97 -12.27 47.48
N TYR A 94 -21.80 -12.69 46.22
CA TYR A 94 -21.91 -14.10 45.86
C TYR A 94 -20.58 -14.81 46.12
N PHE A 95 -20.55 -15.79 47.04
CA PHE A 95 -19.31 -16.40 47.56
C PHE A 95 -18.74 -17.56 46.72
N GLN A 96 -19.35 -17.87 45.57
CA GLN A 96 -18.95 -18.98 44.70
C GLN A 96 -18.81 -18.50 43.25
N ALA A 97 -18.45 -19.41 42.34
CA ALA A 97 -18.58 -19.14 40.91
C ALA A 97 -20.05 -18.89 40.56
N LEU A 98 -20.33 -17.87 39.77
CA LEU A 98 -21.68 -17.46 39.41
C LEU A 98 -21.89 -17.58 37.90
N THR A 99 -22.89 -18.36 37.49
CA THR A 99 -23.33 -18.42 36.09
C THR A 99 -24.73 -17.82 35.94
N ILE A 100 -24.91 -16.92 34.99
CA ILE A 100 -26.21 -16.33 34.63
C ILE A 100 -26.43 -16.47 33.12
N SER A 101 -27.58 -16.99 32.72
CA SER A 101 -28.12 -16.82 31.36
C SER A 101 -29.39 -15.99 31.47
N ALA A 102 -29.45 -14.85 30.80
CA ALA A 102 -30.54 -13.89 30.98
C ALA A 102 -31.05 -13.26 29.65
N PRO A 103 -31.62 -14.07 28.73
CA PRO A 103 -32.13 -13.63 27.42
C PRO A 103 -32.94 -12.33 27.47
N GLY A 104 -32.42 -11.27 26.85
CA GLY A 104 -33.11 -9.98 26.76
C GLY A 104 -33.36 -9.29 28.11
N VAL A 105 -32.57 -9.61 29.14
CA VAL A 105 -32.66 -9.04 30.50
C VAL A 105 -31.39 -8.28 30.85
N ASN A 106 -31.56 -7.13 31.50
CA ASN A 106 -30.47 -6.34 32.05
C ASN A 106 -30.01 -6.96 33.38
N VAL A 107 -28.72 -7.26 33.52
CA VAL A 107 -28.15 -7.87 34.73
C VAL A 107 -27.35 -6.82 35.51
N VAL A 108 -27.75 -6.56 36.75
CA VAL A 108 -27.09 -5.61 37.65
C VAL A 108 -26.62 -6.35 38.90
N LEU A 109 -25.31 -6.51 39.06
CA LEU A 109 -24.68 -7.10 40.25
C LEU A 109 -24.11 -5.99 41.12
N THR A 110 -24.54 -5.90 42.38
CA THR A 110 -24.13 -4.84 43.32
C THR A 110 -23.55 -5.43 44.60
N GLY A 111 -22.23 -5.32 44.76
CA GLY A 111 -21.52 -5.65 45.99
C GLY A 111 -21.59 -4.50 47.00
N THR A 112 -22.23 -4.73 48.16
CA THR A 112 -22.47 -3.68 49.18
C THR A 112 -21.42 -3.65 50.28
N THR A 113 -20.93 -4.82 50.71
CA THR A 113 -19.94 -4.97 51.80
C THR A 113 -18.61 -5.57 51.33
N GLY A 114 -18.51 -5.91 50.06
CA GLY A 114 -17.39 -6.62 49.46
C GLY A 114 -17.60 -6.80 47.96
N PRO A 115 -16.91 -7.75 47.32
CA PRO A 115 -17.11 -8.03 45.90
C PRO A 115 -18.55 -8.36 45.56
N ALA A 116 -18.97 -8.05 44.33
CA ALA A 116 -20.26 -8.53 43.84
C ALA A 116 -20.21 -10.07 43.67
N VAL A 117 -19.07 -10.57 43.17
CA VAL A 117 -18.79 -12.00 43.02
C VAL A 117 -17.39 -12.32 43.55
N MET A 118 -17.32 -13.25 44.50
CA MET A 118 -16.10 -13.73 45.13
C MET A 118 -15.72 -15.10 44.55
N GLY A 119 -15.58 -15.14 43.23
CA GLY A 119 -15.37 -16.33 42.42
C GLY A 119 -15.39 -15.97 40.93
N ASP A 120 -15.41 -16.97 40.07
CA ASP A 120 -15.55 -16.76 38.62
C ASP A 120 -16.97 -16.27 38.28
N LEU A 121 -17.09 -15.43 37.25
CA LEU A 121 -18.37 -14.91 36.76
C LEU A 121 -18.55 -15.27 35.28
N THR A 122 -19.66 -15.92 34.97
CA THR A 122 -20.09 -16.16 33.59
C THR A 122 -21.49 -15.58 33.39
N ILE A 123 -21.64 -14.67 32.42
CA ILE A 123 -22.94 -14.13 32.01
C ILE A 123 -23.12 -14.37 30.50
N THR A 124 -24.27 -14.93 30.12
CA THR A 124 -24.63 -15.24 28.73
C THR A 124 -26.00 -14.64 28.39
N ASP A 125 -26.17 -14.29 27.12
CA ASP A 125 -27.45 -13.86 26.52
C ASP A 125 -28.12 -12.66 27.21
N SER A 126 -27.37 -11.70 27.75
CA SER A 126 -27.96 -10.55 28.49
C SER A 126 -28.18 -9.32 27.61
N ALA A 127 -29.20 -8.50 27.93
CA ALA A 127 -29.43 -7.22 27.22
C ALA A 127 -28.42 -6.12 27.60
N SER A 128 -27.94 -6.14 28.84
CA SER A 128 -26.81 -5.33 29.32
C SER A 128 -26.29 -5.90 30.63
N VAL A 129 -25.06 -5.55 31.00
CA VAL A 129 -24.45 -5.96 32.26
C VAL A 129 -23.85 -4.76 33.00
N ALA A 130 -24.15 -4.65 34.29
CA ALA A 130 -23.48 -3.74 35.20
C ALA A 130 -23.05 -4.49 36.45
N VAL A 131 -21.74 -4.58 36.69
CA VAL A 131 -21.15 -5.17 37.90
C VAL A 131 -20.46 -4.07 38.68
N THR A 132 -20.97 -3.75 39.87
CA THR A 132 -20.44 -2.66 40.69
C THR A 132 -20.14 -3.15 42.09
N SER A 133 -18.94 -2.85 42.59
CA SER A 133 -18.63 -2.90 44.01
C SER A 133 -18.01 -1.59 44.45
N SER A 134 -18.72 -0.86 45.31
CA SER A 134 -18.30 0.45 45.84
C SER A 134 -17.67 0.38 47.22
N ALA A 135 -17.62 -0.80 47.84
CA ALA A 135 -17.00 -0.99 49.15
C ALA A 135 -15.49 -0.73 49.05
N ALA A 136 -14.92 0.03 50.01
CA ALA A 136 -13.51 0.38 49.98
C ALA A 136 -12.62 -0.88 49.97
N GLY A 137 -11.67 -0.95 49.03
CA GLY A 137 -10.81 -2.12 48.84
C GLY A 137 -11.48 -3.32 48.18
N ALA A 138 -12.75 -3.23 47.78
CA ALA A 138 -13.46 -4.34 47.16
C ALA A 138 -13.26 -4.35 45.64
N GLN A 139 -13.04 -5.56 45.13
CA GLN A 139 -13.01 -5.84 43.70
C GLN A 139 -14.45 -6.02 43.19
N ALA A 140 -14.76 -5.74 41.93
CA ALA A 140 -16.10 -6.05 41.41
C ALA A 140 -16.30 -7.58 41.33
N VAL A 141 -15.31 -8.27 40.74
CA VAL A 141 -15.21 -9.73 40.67
C VAL A 141 -13.80 -10.17 41.05
N THR A 142 -13.66 -11.17 41.93
CA THR A 142 -12.33 -11.67 42.33
C THR A 142 -11.76 -12.75 41.42
N GLY A 143 -12.63 -13.51 40.73
CA GLY A 143 -12.24 -14.58 39.80
C GLY A 143 -12.21 -14.12 38.33
N SER A 144 -12.06 -15.09 37.43
CA SER A 144 -12.11 -14.86 35.99
C SER A 144 -13.52 -14.51 35.56
N THR A 145 -13.66 -13.69 34.52
CA THR A 145 -14.96 -13.15 34.11
C THR A 145 -15.16 -13.33 32.61
N ASP A 146 -16.25 -13.97 32.21
CA ASP A 146 -16.68 -14.14 30.82
C ASP A 146 -18.11 -13.59 30.66
N ILE A 147 -18.28 -12.54 29.86
CA ILE A 147 -19.57 -11.87 29.65
C ILE A 147 -19.89 -11.85 28.16
N THR A 148 -21.09 -12.32 27.80
CA THR A 148 -21.70 -12.11 26.47
C THR A 148 -23.01 -11.35 26.65
N SER A 149 -23.12 -10.20 25.99
CA SER A 149 -24.27 -9.31 26.08
C SER A 149 -24.59 -8.67 24.73
N ASP A 150 -25.88 -8.51 24.43
CA ASP A 150 -26.37 -7.79 23.24
C ASP A 150 -26.20 -6.27 23.36
N GLY A 151 -25.90 -5.76 24.56
CA GLY A 151 -25.76 -4.32 24.83
C GLY A 151 -24.50 -3.99 25.61
N ALA A 152 -24.56 -2.88 26.35
CA ALA A 152 -23.40 -2.34 27.07
C ALA A 152 -22.99 -3.19 28.27
N VAL A 153 -21.69 -3.22 28.56
CA VAL A 153 -21.10 -3.91 29.70
C VAL A 153 -20.29 -2.93 30.53
N SER A 154 -20.60 -2.82 31.82
CA SER A 154 -19.85 -2.01 32.77
C SER A 154 -19.38 -2.83 33.96
N ILE A 155 -18.10 -2.72 34.32
CA ILE A 155 -17.50 -3.38 35.48
C ILE A 155 -16.74 -2.32 36.27
N THR A 156 -17.20 -2.06 37.49
CA THR A 156 -16.61 -1.05 38.37
C THR A 156 -16.29 -1.66 39.72
N GLY A 157 -15.02 -1.62 40.12
CA GLY A 157 -14.59 -1.96 41.47
C GLY A 157 -13.84 -0.80 42.12
N ALA A 158 -14.08 -0.58 43.41
CA ALA A 158 -13.32 0.42 44.17
C ALA A 158 -11.83 0.08 44.24
N ASP A 159 -11.47 -1.21 44.29
CA ASP A 159 -10.12 -1.74 44.08
C ASP A 159 -9.95 -2.27 42.64
N ARG A 160 -10.02 -3.57 42.37
CA ARG A 160 -9.96 -4.08 40.98
C ARG A 160 -11.34 -4.15 40.35
N ALA A 161 -11.46 -3.90 39.05
CA ALA A 161 -12.66 -4.31 38.34
C ALA A 161 -12.71 -5.86 38.29
N VAL A 162 -11.60 -6.49 37.88
CA VAL A 162 -11.48 -7.95 37.78
C VAL A 162 -10.17 -8.42 38.37
N GLY A 163 -10.26 -9.32 39.34
CA GLY A 163 -9.15 -9.93 40.06
C GLY A 163 -8.65 -11.26 39.50
N GLY A 164 -9.35 -11.88 38.55
CA GLY A 164 -8.98 -13.16 37.95
C GLY A 164 -7.94 -13.07 36.82
N GLU A 165 -7.50 -14.24 36.36
CA GLU A 165 -6.45 -14.37 35.32
C GLU A 165 -6.94 -13.97 33.92
N LYS A 166 -8.27 -13.96 33.71
CA LYS A 166 -8.87 -13.65 32.41
C LYS A 166 -10.16 -12.84 32.55
N LEU A 167 -10.29 -11.84 31.68
CA LEU A 167 -11.53 -11.16 31.36
C LEU A 167 -11.85 -11.36 29.88
N THR A 168 -13.02 -11.90 29.55
CA THR A 168 -13.57 -11.92 28.19
C THR A 168 -14.89 -11.15 28.16
N VAL A 169 -15.05 -10.21 27.25
CA VAL A 169 -16.31 -9.46 27.04
C VAL A 169 -16.65 -9.47 25.56
N ASN A 170 -17.84 -9.97 25.22
CA ASN A 170 -18.47 -9.81 23.91
C ASN A 170 -19.73 -8.97 24.11
N ALA A 171 -19.74 -7.74 23.60
CA ALA A 171 -20.80 -6.76 23.85
C ALA A 171 -21.36 -6.18 22.53
N GLY A 172 -22.68 -6.02 22.43
CA GLY A 172 -23.31 -5.28 21.34
C GLY A 172 -23.38 -3.76 21.57
N GLY A 173 -22.76 -3.25 22.64
CA GLY A 173 -22.64 -1.82 22.94
C GLY A 173 -21.40 -1.51 23.79
N ASP A 174 -21.32 -0.29 24.31
CA ASP A 174 -20.12 0.22 24.98
C ASP A 174 -19.62 -0.67 26.14
N VAL A 175 -18.31 -0.78 26.26
CA VAL A 175 -17.64 -1.49 27.36
C VAL A 175 -16.87 -0.50 28.23
N THR A 176 -17.23 -0.42 29.51
CA THR A 176 -16.57 0.46 30.49
C THR A 176 -16.04 -0.34 31.66
N ILE A 177 -14.73 -0.30 31.88
CA ILE A 177 -14.06 -1.01 32.96
C ILE A 177 -13.29 -0.01 33.82
N VAL A 178 -13.63 0.04 35.10
CA VAL A 178 -13.08 1.02 36.04
C VAL A 178 -12.61 0.33 37.31
N GLY A 179 -11.34 0.54 37.67
CA GLY A 179 -10.75 0.06 38.92
C GLY A 179 -9.92 1.14 39.61
N GLY A 180 -9.79 1.06 40.93
CA GLY A 180 -8.94 1.89 41.77
C GLY A 180 -7.79 1.15 42.47
N CYS A 181 -7.36 0.00 41.97
CA CYS A 181 -6.31 -0.83 42.58
C CYS A 181 -4.90 -0.29 42.32
N GLU A 182 -4.01 -0.27 43.32
CA GLU A 182 -2.60 0.14 43.15
C GLU A 182 -1.80 -0.84 42.28
N GLY A 183 -2.32 -2.05 42.06
CA GLY A 183 -1.78 -3.00 41.10
C GLY A 183 -2.31 -2.74 39.69
N ALA A 184 -3.56 -3.13 39.43
CA ALA A 184 -4.20 -2.95 38.12
C ALA A 184 -5.71 -3.03 38.18
N SER A 185 -6.43 -2.30 37.32
CA SER A 185 -7.90 -2.43 37.20
C SER A 185 -8.32 -3.84 36.75
N ILE A 186 -7.58 -4.39 35.79
CA ILE A 186 -7.68 -5.79 35.36
C ILE A 186 -6.37 -6.47 35.71
N TRP A 187 -6.40 -7.48 36.57
CA TRP A 187 -5.18 -8.08 37.11
C TRP A 187 -4.26 -8.70 36.05
N HIS A 188 -4.84 -9.44 35.10
CA HIS A 188 -4.09 -10.21 34.13
C HIS A 188 -4.64 -9.96 32.72
N SER A 189 -5.00 -10.97 31.93
CA SER A 189 -5.32 -10.78 30.51
C SER A 189 -6.76 -10.32 30.28
N ALA A 190 -6.98 -9.54 29.22
CA ALA A 190 -8.31 -9.11 28.81
C ALA A 190 -8.50 -9.25 27.29
N SER A 191 -9.66 -9.76 26.89
CA SER A 191 -10.13 -9.81 25.51
C SER A 191 -11.51 -9.16 25.45
N ILE A 192 -11.61 -8.04 24.74
CA ILE A 192 -12.85 -7.26 24.64
C ILE A 192 -13.21 -7.14 23.17
N THR A 193 -14.40 -7.59 22.82
CA THR A 193 -14.99 -7.44 21.49
C THR A 193 -16.31 -6.69 21.64
N THR A 194 -16.45 -5.57 20.96
CA THR A 194 -17.66 -4.75 21.01
C THR A 194 -17.91 -4.01 19.69
N THR A 195 -19.18 -3.76 19.39
CA THR A 195 -19.59 -2.84 18.32
C THR A 195 -19.51 -1.37 18.75
N GLY A 196 -19.44 -1.08 20.04
CA GLY A 196 -19.38 0.26 20.62
C GLY A 196 -17.96 0.72 20.97
N SER A 197 -17.88 1.67 21.89
CA SER A 197 -16.61 2.20 22.40
C SER A 197 -16.11 1.40 23.61
N VAL A 198 -14.79 1.46 23.83
CA VAL A 198 -14.13 0.79 24.96
C VAL A 198 -13.41 1.83 25.82
N THR A 199 -13.75 1.87 27.11
CA THR A 199 -13.08 2.70 28.10
C THR A 199 -12.50 1.84 29.22
N LEU A 200 -11.18 1.83 29.35
CA LEU A 200 -10.46 1.23 30.47
C LEU A 200 -9.81 2.35 31.28
N LYS A 201 -10.15 2.44 32.56
CA LYS A 201 -9.66 3.53 33.41
C LYS A 201 -9.25 3.04 34.79
N THR A 202 -8.03 3.37 35.20
CA THR A 202 -7.68 3.41 36.63
C THR A 202 -8.03 4.75 37.25
N THR A 203 -8.72 4.72 38.39
CA THR A 203 -9.13 5.92 39.15
C THR A 203 -8.15 6.30 40.25
N ASN A 204 -7.21 5.42 40.61
CA ASN A 204 -6.21 5.70 41.64
C ASN A 204 -4.87 6.14 41.03
N SER A 205 -3.95 6.57 41.88
CA SER A 205 -2.63 7.07 41.49
C SER A 205 -1.56 5.99 41.33
N GLY A 206 -1.93 4.70 41.42
CA GLY A 206 -0.99 3.60 41.66
C GLY A 206 -0.94 2.52 40.59
N GLY A 207 -2.04 2.24 39.88
CA GLY A 207 -2.18 0.99 39.13
C GLY A 207 -2.23 1.11 37.60
N TRP A 208 -1.94 -0.01 36.98
CA TRP A 208 -2.03 -0.27 35.54
C TRP A 208 -3.50 -0.33 35.11
N ALA A 209 -3.80 -0.02 33.85
CA ALA A 209 -5.14 -0.28 33.31
C ALA A 209 -5.36 -1.80 33.20
N GLN A 210 -4.36 -2.53 32.72
CA GLN A 210 -4.40 -3.99 32.56
C GLN A 210 -3.02 -4.61 32.79
N GLY A 211 -3.02 -5.76 33.47
CA GLY A 211 -1.83 -6.57 33.71
C GLY A 211 -1.03 -6.13 34.93
N THR A 212 0.00 -6.89 35.27
CA THR A 212 1.01 -6.50 36.29
C THR A 212 2.41 -6.80 35.75
N ALA A 213 3.49 -6.50 36.49
CA ALA A 213 4.88 -6.55 36.01
C ALA A 213 5.21 -7.75 35.10
N GLY A 214 5.06 -7.55 33.79
CA GLY A 214 5.35 -8.49 32.72
C GLY A 214 4.29 -9.54 32.40
N THR A 215 3.11 -9.54 33.03
CA THR A 215 2.06 -10.55 32.84
C THR A 215 0.75 -9.98 32.29
N GLY A 216 0.18 -10.71 31.32
CA GLY A 216 -1.12 -10.41 30.73
C GLY A 216 -1.03 -9.61 29.43
N VAL A 217 -1.98 -9.90 28.54
CA VAL A 217 -2.12 -9.25 27.23
C VAL A 217 -3.51 -8.62 27.14
N LEU A 218 -3.58 -7.42 26.55
CA LEU A 218 -4.85 -6.76 26.24
C LEU A 218 -5.16 -6.90 24.76
N THR A 219 -6.32 -7.47 24.44
CA THR A 219 -6.88 -7.47 23.09
C THR A 219 -8.19 -6.70 23.10
N VAL A 220 -8.31 -5.71 22.22
CA VAL A 220 -9.51 -4.90 22.04
C VAL A 220 -9.89 -4.91 20.56
N ASP A 221 -11.13 -5.26 20.28
CA ASP A 221 -11.79 -5.13 18.99
C ASP A 221 -13.06 -4.30 19.19
N ALA A 222 -13.02 -3.03 18.80
CA ALA A 222 -14.08 -2.06 19.05
C ALA A 222 -14.59 -1.45 17.75
N GLY A 223 -15.92 -1.39 17.58
CA GLY A 223 -16.53 -0.73 16.44
C GLY A 223 -16.38 0.79 16.43
N SER A 224 -16.06 1.41 17.57
CA SER A 224 -15.89 2.86 17.72
C SER A 224 -14.59 3.22 18.46
N ASP A 225 -14.63 4.10 19.47
CA ASP A 225 -13.44 4.69 20.08
C ASP A 225 -12.84 3.78 21.15
N VAL A 226 -11.53 3.85 21.34
CA VAL A 226 -10.83 3.13 22.41
C VAL A 226 -10.02 4.11 23.26
N THR A 227 -10.36 4.21 24.54
CA THR A 227 -9.64 5.01 25.53
C THR A 227 -9.12 4.13 26.66
N ILE A 228 -7.80 4.12 26.85
CA ILE A 228 -7.12 3.37 27.91
C ILE A 228 -6.28 4.34 28.73
N THR A 229 -6.60 4.49 30.01
CA THR A 229 -5.91 5.41 30.90
C THR A 229 -5.48 4.70 32.18
N GLY A 230 -4.21 4.83 32.52
CA GLY A 230 -3.66 4.30 33.76
C GLY A 230 -2.14 4.34 33.84
N GLY A 231 -1.58 3.77 34.91
CA GLY A 231 -0.14 3.79 35.18
C GLY A 231 0.29 4.92 36.11
N THR A 232 1.58 4.92 36.44
CA THR A 232 2.22 5.89 37.34
C THR A 232 3.49 6.44 36.69
N ALA A 233 4.22 7.31 37.38
CA ALA A 233 5.54 7.75 36.92
C ALA A 233 6.54 6.60 36.71
N ASN A 234 6.36 5.48 37.44
CA ASN A 234 7.29 4.34 37.41
C ASN A 234 6.66 3.05 36.87
N GLN A 235 5.37 3.06 36.55
CA GLN A 235 4.64 1.88 36.12
C GLN A 235 3.86 2.19 34.85
N PRO A 236 3.92 1.33 33.83
CA PRO A 236 3.25 1.58 32.56
C PRO A 236 1.73 1.47 32.66
N THR A 237 1.04 1.87 31.60
CA THR A 237 -0.43 1.73 31.50
C THR A 237 -0.83 0.27 31.22
N VAL A 238 -0.12 -0.41 30.31
CA VAL A 238 -0.35 -1.81 29.91
C VAL A 238 0.98 -2.53 29.66
N ASN A 239 0.95 -3.87 29.61
CA ASN A 239 2.12 -4.67 29.19
C ASN A 239 2.23 -4.69 27.66
N ASP A 240 1.32 -5.41 27.02
CA ASP A 240 1.25 -5.60 25.57
C ASP A 240 -0.22 -5.51 25.15
N ALA A 241 -0.47 -4.84 24.04
CA ALA A 241 -1.83 -4.54 23.59
C ALA A 241 -1.98 -4.75 22.09
N THR A 242 -3.07 -5.42 21.70
CA THR A 242 -3.59 -5.41 20.34
C THR A 242 -4.90 -4.65 20.34
N VAL A 243 -4.97 -3.55 19.59
CA VAL A 243 -6.16 -2.68 19.51
C VAL A 243 -6.59 -2.54 18.07
N ARG A 244 -7.85 -2.88 17.81
CA ARG A 244 -8.58 -2.60 16.57
C ARG A 244 -9.73 -1.68 16.94
N CYS A 245 -9.80 -0.51 16.32
CA CYS A 245 -10.89 0.44 16.58
C CYS A 245 -11.41 1.05 15.30
N GLY A 246 -12.72 1.30 15.25
CA GLY A 246 -13.39 1.97 14.13
C GLY A 246 -13.39 3.50 14.23
N GLY A 247 -13.09 4.04 15.43
CA GLY A 247 -13.01 5.46 15.73
C GLY A 247 -11.64 5.88 16.25
N GLU A 248 -11.61 6.89 17.12
CA GLU A 248 -10.38 7.43 17.68
C GLU A 248 -9.77 6.51 18.75
N PHE A 249 -8.45 6.60 18.89
CA PHE A 249 -7.68 5.85 19.86
C PHE A 249 -6.89 6.77 20.79
N GLU A 250 -6.90 6.46 22.08
CA GLU A 250 -6.06 7.08 23.08
C GLU A 250 -5.56 6.04 24.10
N LEU A 251 -4.24 5.94 24.24
CA LEU A 251 -3.57 5.23 25.30
C LEU A 251 -2.71 6.22 26.08
N ARG A 252 -2.98 6.40 27.37
CA ARG A 252 -2.39 7.49 28.14
C ARG A 252 -2.00 7.10 29.56
N ASN A 253 -0.77 7.48 29.93
CA ASN A 253 -0.32 7.53 31.31
C ASN A 253 -0.46 8.96 31.86
N PRO A 254 -1.48 9.23 32.70
CA PRO A 254 -1.73 10.59 33.18
C PRO A 254 -0.64 11.11 34.13
N ALA A 255 0.18 10.23 34.71
CA ALA A 255 1.29 10.59 35.57
C ALA A 255 2.60 10.87 34.81
N GLY A 256 2.59 10.76 33.48
CA GLY A 256 3.75 11.03 32.62
C GLY A 256 4.79 9.90 32.57
N GLY A 257 4.51 8.75 33.18
CA GLY A 257 5.30 7.53 32.98
C GLY A 257 5.00 6.87 31.64
N LEU A 258 5.55 5.68 31.41
CA LEU A 258 5.39 4.94 30.16
C LEU A 258 3.93 4.50 29.94
N VAL A 259 3.51 4.33 28.68
CA VAL A 259 2.25 3.61 28.38
C VAL A 259 2.44 2.11 28.19
N LEU A 260 3.60 1.70 27.67
CA LEU A 260 3.98 0.31 27.41
C LEU A 260 5.12 -0.11 28.35
N CYS A 261 5.16 -1.39 28.75
CA CYS A 261 6.21 -1.86 29.65
C CYS A 261 7.56 -1.98 28.96
N ASP A 262 8.64 -1.51 29.60
CA ASP A 262 10.02 -1.67 29.10
C ASP A 262 10.43 -3.13 28.96
N LYS A 263 9.95 -3.99 29.87
CA LYS A 263 10.26 -5.41 29.91
C LYS A 263 9.07 -6.26 30.39
N THR A 264 8.61 -7.18 29.55
CA THR A 264 7.64 -8.25 29.83
C THR A 264 8.29 -9.44 30.56
N SER A 265 7.48 -10.39 31.06
CA SER A 265 8.00 -11.54 31.82
C SER A 265 8.89 -12.49 31.00
N ASP A 266 8.70 -12.54 29.68
CA ASP A 266 9.54 -13.26 28.73
C ASP A 266 10.79 -12.46 28.28
N GLY A 267 11.00 -11.29 28.87
CA GLY A 267 12.18 -10.47 28.67
C GLY A 267 12.18 -9.59 27.43
N LYS A 268 11.06 -9.49 26.71
CA LYS A 268 10.85 -8.59 25.59
C LYS A 268 10.32 -7.24 26.06
N SER A 269 10.26 -6.23 25.19
CA SER A 269 9.53 -5.00 25.49
C SER A 269 8.08 -5.13 25.05
N GLY A 270 7.18 -4.45 25.79
CA GLY A 270 5.76 -4.42 25.47
C GLY A 270 5.49 -3.68 24.16
N ASN A 271 4.59 -4.21 23.34
CA ASN A 271 4.22 -3.61 22.07
C ASN A 271 2.73 -3.23 22.05
N LEU A 272 2.42 -2.22 21.24
CA LEU A 272 1.09 -1.91 20.79
C LEU A 272 0.96 -2.30 19.32
N HIS A 273 0.11 -3.28 19.03
CA HIS A 273 -0.36 -3.58 17.69
C HIS A 273 -1.65 -2.80 17.45
N TYR A 274 -1.59 -1.74 16.64
CA TYR A 274 -2.74 -0.89 16.35
C TYR A 274 -3.24 -1.12 14.92
N TYR A 275 -4.56 -1.17 14.74
CA TYR A 275 -5.24 -1.31 13.45
C TYR A 275 -6.35 -0.27 13.34
N ASN A 276 -6.33 0.54 12.28
CA ASN A 276 -7.45 1.41 11.92
C ASN A 276 -8.49 0.60 11.14
N THR A 277 -9.58 0.22 11.81
CA THR A 277 -10.70 -0.50 11.16
C THR A 277 -11.83 0.43 10.71
N GLY A 278 -11.66 1.74 10.93
CA GLY A 278 -12.62 2.77 10.57
C GLY A 278 -12.66 3.06 9.07
N ALA A 279 -13.62 3.90 8.67
CA ALA A 279 -13.82 4.30 7.27
C ALA A 279 -13.01 5.54 6.86
N THR A 280 -12.27 6.15 7.79
CA THR A 280 -11.62 7.45 7.63
C THR A 280 -10.16 7.38 8.06
N GLU A 281 -9.33 8.25 7.49
CA GLU A 281 -7.94 8.37 7.92
C GLU A 281 -7.82 9.01 9.31
N LEU A 282 -6.80 8.58 10.05
CA LEU A 282 -6.47 9.07 11.39
C LEU A 282 -5.02 9.51 11.45
N VAL A 283 -4.77 10.56 12.23
CA VAL A 283 -3.41 11.03 12.51
C VAL A 283 -2.92 10.39 13.78
N PHE A 284 -1.85 9.61 13.64
CA PHE A 284 -1.16 8.97 14.74
C PHE A 284 -0.06 9.87 15.29
N ARG A 285 -0.03 9.98 16.62
CA ARG A 285 0.97 10.73 17.37
C ARG A 285 1.35 10.00 18.65
N ALA A 286 2.59 10.18 19.08
CA ALA A 286 3.06 9.73 20.39
C ALA A 286 3.98 10.77 21.03
N SER A 287 4.06 10.78 22.36
CA SER A 287 4.92 11.74 23.06
C SER A 287 6.41 11.59 22.77
N SER A 288 6.82 10.39 22.37
CA SER A 288 8.21 10.03 22.04
C SER A 288 8.62 10.41 20.62
N MET A 289 7.64 10.63 19.73
CA MET A 289 7.81 10.92 18.31
C MET A 289 8.19 12.38 18.03
N GLY A 290 8.29 13.22 19.07
CA GLY A 290 8.47 14.66 18.92
C GLY A 290 7.31 15.27 18.12
N ALA A 291 7.62 16.15 17.17
CA ALA A 291 6.64 16.70 16.23
C ALA A 291 6.63 15.87 14.92
N THR A 292 6.47 14.56 14.98
CA THR A 292 6.24 13.74 13.78
C THR A 292 4.78 13.27 13.77
N CYS A 293 4.28 13.07 12.56
CA CYS A 293 2.90 12.69 12.27
C CYS A 293 2.96 11.54 11.26
N ASP A 294 2.29 10.45 11.59
CA ASP A 294 2.04 9.34 10.69
C ASP A 294 0.54 9.29 10.40
N VAL A 295 0.18 9.08 9.14
CA VAL A 295 -1.22 9.05 8.67
C VAL A 295 -1.61 7.60 8.43
N PHE A 296 -2.69 7.16 9.07
CA PHE A 296 -3.21 5.80 8.97
C PHE A 296 -4.47 5.78 8.13
N GLN A 297 -4.39 5.19 6.93
CA GLN A 297 -5.54 4.96 6.07
C GLN A 297 -6.46 3.88 6.66
N PRO A 298 -7.73 3.81 6.21
CA PRO A 298 -8.60 2.67 6.50
C PRO A 298 -7.92 1.34 6.17
N GLY A 299 -7.85 0.43 7.14
CA GLY A 299 -7.19 -0.88 7.02
C GLY A 299 -5.70 -0.89 7.36
N ASP A 300 -5.06 0.27 7.55
CA ASP A 300 -3.65 0.34 7.94
C ASP A 300 -3.42 -0.19 9.36
N SER A 301 -2.20 -0.68 9.58
CA SER A 301 -1.76 -1.19 10.88
C SER A 301 -0.31 -0.85 11.17
N THR A 302 0.06 -0.89 12.45
CA THR A 302 1.41 -0.62 12.91
C THR A 302 1.72 -1.39 14.20
N VAL A 303 3.01 -1.57 14.45
CA VAL A 303 3.53 -2.10 15.71
C VAL A 303 4.41 -1.04 16.34
N PHE A 304 3.97 -0.51 17.49
CA PHE A 304 4.73 0.42 18.30
C PHE A 304 5.34 -0.30 19.50
N GLY A 305 6.68 -0.36 19.55
CA GLY A 305 7.39 -0.81 20.74
C GLY A 305 7.63 0.32 21.74
N THR A 306 8.48 0.07 22.73
CA THR A 306 8.91 1.04 23.75
C THR A 306 9.91 2.08 23.25
N PHE A 307 10.25 2.09 21.96
CA PHE A 307 11.26 3.00 21.42
C PHE A 307 10.87 4.47 21.67
N GLY A 308 11.71 5.17 22.43
CA GLY A 308 11.49 6.57 22.82
C GLY A 308 10.58 6.80 24.02
N ASN A 309 10.10 5.75 24.70
CA ASN A 309 9.44 5.83 26.01
C ASN A 309 8.19 6.74 26.05
N PRO A 310 7.14 6.47 25.25
CA PRO A 310 5.97 7.34 25.19
C PRO A 310 5.14 7.30 26.49
N SER A 311 4.61 8.46 26.88
CA SER A 311 3.62 8.64 27.97
C SER A 311 2.18 8.75 27.47
N TRP A 312 2.02 8.93 26.16
CA TRP A 312 0.74 8.84 25.47
C TRP A 312 0.94 8.46 24.02
N ILE A 313 -0.06 7.78 23.47
CA ILE A 313 -0.20 7.41 22.06
C ILE A 313 -1.64 7.71 21.66
N THR A 314 -1.85 8.34 20.50
CA THR A 314 -3.18 8.67 19.99
C THR A 314 -3.28 8.44 18.50
N ALA A 315 -4.46 8.05 18.02
CA ALA A 315 -4.86 8.17 16.63
C ALA A 315 -6.18 8.93 16.57
N LYS A 316 -6.17 10.16 16.02
CA LYS A 316 -7.32 11.08 16.08
C LYS A 316 -7.61 11.73 14.74
N HIS A 317 -8.83 12.25 14.59
CA HIS A 317 -9.14 13.14 13.49
C HIS A 317 -8.48 14.49 13.72
N GLU A 318 -7.77 14.96 12.71
CA GLU A 318 -7.15 16.28 12.73
C GLU A 318 -7.56 17.09 11.52
N GLN A 319 -7.34 18.39 11.60
CA GLN A 319 -7.52 19.27 10.46
C GLN A 319 -6.37 19.08 9.47
N ASP A 320 -6.69 18.91 8.19
CA ASP A 320 -5.75 18.94 7.09
C ASP A 320 -5.61 20.35 6.49
N TYR A 321 -4.51 20.57 5.77
CA TYR A 321 -4.14 21.85 5.19
C TYR A 321 -3.73 21.67 3.73
N GLN A 322 -4.16 22.62 2.90
CA GLN A 322 -3.88 22.60 1.46
C GLN A 322 -2.38 22.81 1.18
N LEU A 323 -1.83 22.01 0.26
CA LEU A 323 -0.51 22.22 -0.32
C LEU A 323 -0.64 22.51 -1.82
N THR A 324 -0.40 23.76 -2.21
CA THR A 324 -0.40 24.17 -3.60
C THR A 324 1.00 24.02 -4.19
N LEU A 325 1.13 23.26 -5.28
CA LEU A 325 2.40 22.98 -5.93
C LEU A 325 2.50 23.72 -7.26
N THR A 326 3.66 24.32 -7.54
CA THR A 326 3.97 24.96 -8.83
C THR A 326 5.32 24.47 -9.34
N ASN A 327 5.33 23.85 -10.52
CA ASN A 327 6.55 23.29 -11.13
C ASN A 327 7.25 22.27 -10.21
N CYS A 328 6.49 21.53 -9.41
CA CYS A 328 6.98 20.49 -8.53
C CYS A 328 5.87 19.47 -8.26
N SER A 329 6.26 18.30 -7.76
CA SER A 329 5.32 17.26 -7.34
C SER A 329 5.80 16.59 -6.06
N THR A 330 4.89 15.91 -5.35
CA THR A 330 5.27 15.07 -4.21
C THR A 330 6.11 13.87 -4.66
N MET A 331 6.96 13.37 -3.77
CA MET A 331 7.73 12.13 -3.89
C MET A 331 7.39 11.23 -2.70
N PHE A 332 7.04 9.97 -2.95
CA PHE A 332 6.77 8.98 -1.88
C PHE A 332 5.76 9.46 -0.82
N THR A 333 4.94 10.46 -1.16
CA THR A 333 3.92 11.05 -0.31
C THR A 333 2.60 10.90 -1.06
N ARG A 334 1.50 10.66 -0.33
CA ARG A 334 0.15 10.60 -0.90
C ARG A 334 -0.15 11.83 -1.76
N ASP A 335 -0.80 11.63 -2.91
CA ASP A 335 -1.19 12.71 -3.82
C ASP A 335 -2.63 13.15 -3.50
N SER A 336 -2.84 13.68 -2.29
CA SER A 336 -4.14 14.12 -1.77
C SER A 336 -4.41 15.61 -1.98
N GLY A 337 -3.36 16.42 -2.21
CA GLY A 337 -3.44 17.88 -2.21
C GLY A 337 -3.60 18.52 -0.82
N THR A 338 -3.88 17.71 0.21
CA THR A 338 -3.98 18.13 1.62
C THR A 338 -3.12 17.29 2.54
N PHE A 339 -2.55 17.93 3.56
CA PHE A 339 -1.59 17.33 4.48
C PHE A 339 -1.83 17.79 5.92
N TYR A 340 -1.48 16.94 6.88
CA TYR A 340 -1.63 17.22 8.31
C TYR A 340 -0.46 18.00 8.86
N LYS A 341 -0.71 18.75 9.93
CA LYS A 341 0.35 19.45 10.66
C LYS A 341 1.45 18.45 11.07
N ASP A 342 2.70 18.83 10.86
CA ASP A 342 3.91 18.06 11.13
C ASP A 342 4.15 16.84 10.23
N GLU A 343 3.29 16.60 9.22
CA GLU A 343 3.50 15.57 8.19
C GLU A 343 4.76 15.92 7.37
N ASN A 344 5.58 14.91 7.06
CA ASN A 344 6.82 15.10 6.30
C ASN A 344 6.52 15.14 4.80
N ILE A 345 6.72 16.31 4.19
CA ILE A 345 6.51 16.53 2.77
C ILE A 345 7.83 16.43 2.02
N ASN A 346 7.88 15.59 0.99
CA ASN A 346 9.02 15.47 0.08
C ASN A 346 8.59 15.92 -1.32
N LEU A 347 9.26 16.90 -1.89
CA LEU A 347 8.97 17.42 -3.22
C LEU A 347 10.13 17.20 -4.17
N ARG A 348 9.82 16.85 -5.43
CA ARG A 348 10.74 16.94 -6.57
C ARG A 348 10.40 18.13 -7.44
N ARG A 349 11.42 18.71 -8.07
CA ARG A 349 11.22 19.78 -9.08
C ARG A 349 10.71 19.20 -10.40
N THR A 350 9.89 19.96 -11.10
CA THR A 350 9.41 19.69 -12.45
C THR A 350 9.70 20.93 -13.29
N ARG A 351 10.39 20.78 -14.42
CA ARG A 351 10.71 21.92 -15.27
C ARG A 351 9.46 22.39 -16.02
N PRO A 352 9.08 23.69 -15.95
CA PRO A 352 8.08 24.24 -16.85
C PRO A 352 8.66 24.37 -18.26
N LEU A 353 7.80 24.35 -19.28
CA LEU A 353 8.22 24.33 -20.69
C LEU A 353 9.07 25.54 -21.11
N ASP A 354 8.78 26.70 -20.54
CA ASP A 354 9.50 27.96 -20.74
C ASP A 354 10.70 28.14 -19.78
N GLY A 355 10.93 27.20 -18.86
CA GLY A 355 12.02 27.26 -17.89
C GLY A 355 13.37 26.96 -18.53
N THR A 356 14.46 27.57 -18.09
CA THR A 356 15.82 27.29 -18.62
C THR A 356 16.76 26.90 -17.49
N VAL A 357 16.89 27.75 -16.48
CA VAL A 357 17.80 27.57 -15.35
C VAL A 357 17.00 27.53 -14.05
N PHE A 358 17.20 26.50 -13.23
CA PHE A 358 16.58 26.42 -11.91
C PHE A 358 17.18 27.47 -10.96
N LYS A 359 16.32 28.28 -10.31
CA LYS A 359 16.74 29.39 -9.43
C LYS A 359 16.61 29.08 -7.94
N GLY A 360 15.91 28.02 -7.59
CA GLY A 360 15.70 27.63 -6.21
C GLY A 360 14.23 27.39 -5.90
N TRP A 361 13.97 27.16 -4.62
CA TRP A 361 12.64 26.86 -4.10
C TRP A 361 12.07 28.07 -3.36
N THR A 362 10.77 28.28 -3.49
CA THR A 362 9.99 29.15 -2.59
C THR A 362 8.95 28.28 -1.91
N VAL A 363 8.97 28.23 -0.58
CA VAL A 363 7.96 27.54 0.21
C VAL A 363 7.44 28.53 1.23
N THR A 364 6.16 28.88 1.12
CA THR A 364 5.54 29.93 1.94
C THR A 364 4.19 29.48 2.43
N THR A 365 3.82 29.95 3.61
CA THR A 365 2.46 29.86 4.13
C THR A 365 1.53 30.84 3.41
N ALA A 366 0.22 30.69 3.60
CA ALA A 366 -0.78 31.56 2.97
C ALA A 366 -0.64 33.07 3.32
N ASP A 367 0.01 33.40 4.45
CA ASP A 367 0.31 34.79 4.85
C ASP A 367 1.65 35.31 4.31
N GLY A 368 2.38 34.50 3.54
CA GLY A 368 3.66 34.84 2.92
C GLY A 368 4.89 34.58 3.79
N THR A 369 4.74 33.91 4.94
CA THR A 369 5.88 33.54 5.80
C THR A 369 6.66 32.38 5.19
N ASP A 370 7.99 32.47 5.19
CA ASP A 370 8.86 31.40 4.70
C ASP A 370 8.76 30.15 5.57
N VAL A 371 8.58 28.98 4.93
CA VAL A 371 8.62 27.67 5.58
C VAL A 371 10.02 27.08 5.44
N PRO A 372 10.71 26.73 6.54
CA PRO A 372 12.02 26.10 6.47
C PRO A 372 11.97 24.74 5.78
N PHE A 373 12.93 24.47 4.91
CA PHE A 373 13.06 23.20 4.20
C PHE A 373 14.52 22.76 4.11
N GLU A 374 14.72 21.45 3.95
CA GLU A 374 16.01 20.80 3.76
C GLU A 374 16.17 20.38 2.28
N PRO A 375 17.31 20.67 1.62
CA PRO A 375 17.56 20.19 0.27
C PRO A 375 17.80 18.67 0.25
N THR A 376 17.34 18.01 -0.81
CA THR A 376 17.63 16.61 -1.13
C THR A 376 18.34 16.53 -2.49
N SER A 377 18.75 15.34 -2.94
CA SER A 377 19.42 15.16 -4.25
C SER A 377 18.60 15.76 -5.41
N ASP A 378 17.27 15.59 -5.36
CA ASP A 378 16.37 15.90 -6.49
C ASP A 378 15.24 16.89 -6.13
N GLY A 379 15.27 17.48 -4.92
CA GLY A 379 14.29 18.47 -4.51
C GLY A 379 14.43 18.92 -3.06
N ILE A 380 13.33 18.96 -2.30
CA ILE A 380 13.30 19.47 -0.92
C ILE A 380 12.42 18.63 -0.01
N ARG A 381 12.66 18.73 1.30
CA ARG A 381 11.82 18.17 2.36
C ARG A 381 11.45 19.25 3.37
N PHE A 382 10.22 19.26 3.85
CA PHE A 382 9.81 20.13 4.97
C PHE A 382 8.68 19.47 5.78
N LYS A 383 8.39 20.02 6.96
CA LYS A 383 7.23 19.63 7.77
C LYS A 383 6.07 20.57 7.51
N MET A 384 4.89 20.01 7.25
CA MET A 384 3.70 20.81 6.99
C MET A 384 3.31 21.64 8.22
N PRO A 385 3.19 22.98 8.14
CA PRO A 385 2.70 23.79 9.23
C PRO A 385 1.18 23.66 9.41
N ALA A 386 0.65 24.25 10.47
CA ALA A 386 -0.80 24.28 10.77
C ALA A 386 -1.55 25.32 9.91
N CYS A 387 -1.22 25.42 8.61
CA CYS A 387 -1.84 26.34 7.66
C CYS A 387 -1.55 25.90 6.23
N ALA A 388 -2.29 26.46 5.26
CA ALA A 388 -2.05 26.19 3.85
C ALA A 388 -0.66 26.68 3.41
N VAL A 389 0.00 25.89 2.57
CA VAL A 389 1.35 26.15 2.05
C VAL A 389 1.31 26.20 0.53
N THR A 390 2.11 27.09 -0.05
CA THR A 390 2.48 27.09 -1.46
C THR A 390 3.95 26.75 -1.59
N ALA A 391 4.26 25.74 -2.41
CA ALA A 391 5.62 25.38 -2.76
C ALA A 391 5.82 25.52 -4.27
N ALA A 392 6.88 26.25 -4.66
CA ALA A 392 7.21 26.51 -6.05
C ALA A 392 8.68 26.19 -6.33
N ALA A 393 8.93 25.43 -7.39
CA ALA A 393 10.26 25.37 -8.00
C ALA A 393 10.38 26.54 -9.00
N ASN A 394 11.30 27.46 -8.72
CA ASN A 394 11.48 28.66 -9.53
C ASN A 394 12.51 28.42 -10.64
N TRP A 395 12.19 28.90 -11.83
CA TRP A 395 13.03 28.78 -13.01
C TRP A 395 13.17 30.16 -13.67
N ASP A 396 14.36 30.46 -14.18
CA ASP A 396 14.51 31.47 -15.23
C ASP A 396 13.64 31.05 -16.40
N ARG A 397 12.95 32.01 -16.99
CA ARG A 397 12.04 31.76 -18.10
C ARG A 397 12.49 32.55 -19.32
N GLU A 398 12.51 31.88 -20.45
CA GLU A 398 12.76 32.49 -21.75
C GLU A 398 11.49 32.35 -22.60
N GLN A 399 10.93 33.47 -23.04
CA GLN A 399 9.80 33.45 -23.97
C GLN A 399 10.33 33.14 -25.37
N ALA A 400 10.27 31.87 -25.76
CA ALA A 400 10.43 31.51 -27.16
C ALA A 400 9.08 31.42 -27.86
N THR A 401 8.92 32.15 -28.96
CA THR A 401 7.80 31.96 -29.88
C THR A 401 8.12 30.84 -30.85
N GLY A 402 7.46 29.68 -30.72
CA GLY A 402 7.53 28.56 -31.67
C GLY A 402 8.61 27.51 -31.37
N GLN A 403 9.01 26.76 -32.40
CA GLN A 403 10.03 25.70 -32.32
C GLN A 403 11.43 26.33 -32.14
N ALA A 404 11.85 26.49 -30.88
CA ALA A 404 13.20 26.94 -30.52
C ALA A 404 13.86 25.99 -29.53
N LEU A 405 15.19 25.95 -29.60
CA LEU A 405 16.06 25.22 -28.69
C LEU A 405 16.90 26.17 -27.87
N TRP A 406 16.98 25.92 -26.57
CA TRP A 406 18.01 26.48 -25.71
C TRP A 406 19.15 25.48 -25.59
N LEU A 407 20.34 25.90 -25.99
CA LEU A 407 21.56 25.12 -25.93
C LEU A 407 22.49 25.74 -24.89
N SER A 408 23.07 24.92 -24.01
CA SER A 408 23.99 25.37 -22.98
C SER A 408 25.12 24.37 -22.75
N THR A 409 26.35 24.87 -22.68
CA THR A 409 27.56 24.10 -22.36
C THR A 409 28.04 24.27 -20.91
N GLY A 410 27.30 25.03 -20.11
CA GLY A 410 27.66 25.42 -18.74
C GLY A 410 28.56 26.66 -18.66
N GLN A 411 29.28 27.00 -19.73
CA GLN A 411 30.04 28.26 -19.85
C GLN A 411 29.23 29.33 -20.59
N ASP A 412 28.60 28.95 -21.70
CA ASP A 412 27.76 29.80 -22.52
C ASP A 412 26.40 29.14 -22.78
N SER A 413 25.40 29.97 -23.09
CA SER A 413 24.10 29.51 -23.54
C SER A 413 23.54 30.42 -24.62
N PHE A 414 22.79 29.86 -25.55
CA PHE A 414 22.14 30.61 -26.61
C PHE A 414 20.86 29.91 -27.06
N ILE A 415 19.94 30.70 -27.62
CA ILE A 415 18.69 30.22 -28.19
C ILE A 415 18.84 30.13 -29.70
N VAL A 416 18.39 29.00 -30.25
CA VAL A 416 18.37 28.74 -31.67
C VAL A 416 16.94 28.51 -32.13
N SER A 417 16.52 29.25 -33.16
CA SER A 417 15.29 29.05 -33.90
C SER A 417 15.63 28.88 -35.39
N LYS A 418 14.67 28.38 -36.18
CA LYS A 418 14.82 28.35 -37.65
C LYS A 418 15.19 29.74 -38.20
N ALA A 419 14.47 30.78 -37.77
CA ALA A 419 14.70 32.15 -38.23
C ALA A 419 16.09 32.68 -37.83
N SER A 420 16.58 32.36 -36.63
CA SER A 420 17.91 32.79 -36.21
C SER A 420 19.02 32.08 -36.97
N LEU A 421 18.85 30.80 -37.33
CA LEU A 421 19.80 30.07 -38.18
C LEU A 421 19.84 30.59 -39.62
N GLU A 422 18.70 30.99 -40.18
CA GLU A 422 18.62 31.62 -41.50
C GLU A 422 19.28 33.01 -41.51
N ALA A 423 19.11 33.79 -40.44
CA ALA A 423 19.70 35.12 -40.31
C ALA A 423 21.20 35.10 -40.01
N ALA A 424 21.63 34.20 -39.13
CA ALA A 424 23.01 34.05 -38.69
C ALA A 424 23.35 32.56 -38.54
N PRO A 425 23.91 31.92 -39.59
CA PRO A 425 24.27 30.51 -39.55
C PRO A 425 25.25 30.22 -38.41
N ILE A 426 24.88 29.27 -37.55
CA ILE A 426 25.77 28.77 -36.50
C ILE A 426 26.42 27.50 -37.03
N ASN A 427 27.75 27.48 -37.06
CA ASN A 427 28.48 26.36 -37.61
C ASN A 427 28.21 25.09 -36.76
N GLY A 428 27.90 23.97 -37.42
CA GLY A 428 27.54 22.70 -36.75
C GLY A 428 26.07 22.56 -36.35
N ILE A 429 25.25 23.62 -36.49
CA ILE A 429 23.80 23.57 -36.22
C ILE A 429 23.03 23.92 -37.50
N THR A 430 22.12 23.03 -37.90
CA THR A 430 21.26 23.25 -39.07
C THR A 430 19.81 22.94 -38.73
N TYR A 431 18.88 23.48 -39.50
CA TYR A 431 17.47 23.10 -39.44
C TYR A 431 17.08 22.43 -40.75
N LYS A 432 16.78 21.13 -40.71
CA LYS A 432 16.54 20.31 -41.89
C LYS A 432 15.39 19.34 -41.61
N ASP A 433 14.48 19.19 -42.57
CA ASP A 433 13.38 18.23 -42.53
C ASP A 433 12.50 18.35 -41.26
N GLY A 434 12.35 19.56 -40.72
CA GLY A 434 11.56 19.83 -39.50
C GLY A 434 12.33 19.68 -38.19
N ALA A 435 13.58 19.21 -38.23
CA ALA A 435 14.41 18.98 -37.05
C ALA A 435 15.64 19.89 -37.00
N PHE A 436 16.06 20.22 -35.78
CA PHE A 436 17.37 20.80 -35.55
C PHE A 436 18.42 19.68 -35.52
N VAL A 437 19.40 19.79 -36.40
CA VAL A 437 20.53 18.86 -36.46
C VAL A 437 21.74 19.55 -35.85
N VAL A 438 22.27 18.98 -34.77
CA VAL A 438 23.51 19.40 -34.11
C VAL A 438 24.56 18.33 -34.41
N ASP A 439 25.54 18.64 -35.26
CA ASP A 439 26.55 17.69 -35.73
C ASP A 439 27.95 18.05 -35.21
N GLY A 440 28.58 17.06 -34.58
CA GLY A 440 29.82 17.15 -33.78
C GLY A 440 31.11 17.49 -34.51
N PHE A 441 31.07 18.13 -35.69
CA PHE A 441 32.30 18.69 -36.28
C PHE A 441 32.55 20.16 -35.93
N ILE A 442 31.53 20.91 -35.48
CA ILE A 442 31.73 22.31 -35.09
C ILE A 442 30.91 22.67 -33.85
N VAL A 443 31.59 22.74 -32.70
CA VAL A 443 31.73 23.95 -31.85
C VAL A 443 32.92 23.63 -30.96
N ASP A 444 34.06 24.31 -31.12
CA ASP A 444 35.26 24.03 -30.33
C ASP A 444 35.02 24.22 -28.81
N ASP A 445 33.99 24.99 -28.42
CA ASP A 445 33.53 25.14 -27.03
C ASP A 445 32.68 23.95 -26.52
N ILE A 446 31.93 23.23 -27.38
CA ILE A 446 31.23 21.99 -26.98
C ILE A 446 32.24 20.85 -26.77
N LYS A 447 33.34 20.82 -27.54
CA LYS A 447 34.43 19.85 -27.31
C LYS A 447 35.08 19.99 -25.92
N ALA A 448 35.07 21.19 -25.36
CA ALA A 448 35.56 21.46 -24.01
C ALA A 448 34.46 21.31 -22.93
N ALA A 449 33.18 21.19 -23.34
CA ALA A 449 32.05 21.18 -22.42
C ALA A 449 31.92 19.82 -21.73
N ARG A 450 31.91 19.85 -20.39
CA ARG A 450 31.57 18.68 -19.57
C ARG A 450 30.08 18.36 -19.64
N THR A 451 29.22 19.35 -19.85
CA THR A 451 27.76 19.15 -19.88
C THR A 451 27.12 19.90 -21.03
N LEU A 452 26.38 19.19 -21.88
CA LEU A 452 25.53 19.79 -22.90
C LEU A 452 24.06 19.67 -22.48
N ARG A 453 23.34 20.79 -22.46
CA ARG A 453 21.89 20.85 -22.27
C ARG A 453 21.21 21.26 -23.56
N VAL A 454 20.19 20.50 -23.94
CA VAL A 454 19.35 20.73 -25.12
C VAL A 454 17.90 20.77 -24.67
N LEU A 455 17.36 21.99 -24.54
CA LEU A 455 16.02 22.19 -24.02
C LEU A 455 15.11 22.74 -25.10
N GLY A 456 13.98 22.07 -25.36
CA GLY A 456 12.91 22.66 -26.15
C GLY A 456 12.14 23.69 -25.31
N LEU A 457 11.79 24.81 -25.97
CA LEU A 457 11.11 25.94 -25.33
C LEU A 457 9.63 26.07 -25.75
N ALA A 458 9.07 25.07 -26.42
CA ALA A 458 7.72 25.16 -26.95
C ALA A 458 6.66 24.90 -25.87
N PRO A 459 5.53 25.64 -25.88
CA PRO A 459 4.53 25.60 -24.82
C PRO A 459 3.56 24.40 -24.92
N THR A 460 3.58 23.64 -26.02
CA THR A 460 2.75 22.45 -26.21
C THR A 460 3.57 21.30 -26.82
N GLU A 461 3.18 20.05 -26.55
CA GLU A 461 3.85 18.85 -27.07
C GLU A 461 3.95 18.86 -28.62
N ASP A 462 2.86 19.28 -29.29
CA ASP A 462 2.80 19.38 -30.75
C ASP A 462 3.67 20.50 -31.33
N GLU A 463 4.13 21.45 -30.52
CA GLU A 463 5.01 22.54 -30.96
C GLU A 463 6.47 22.32 -30.55
N ARG A 464 6.77 21.27 -29.77
CA ARG A 464 8.15 20.96 -29.38
C ARG A 464 9.03 20.72 -30.60
N PRO A 465 10.29 21.19 -30.59
CA PRO A 465 11.20 20.96 -31.72
C PRO A 465 11.56 19.47 -31.81
N ASP A 466 11.90 19.00 -33.00
CA ASP A 466 12.57 17.72 -33.18
C ASP A 466 14.09 17.96 -33.17
N VAL A 467 14.86 17.06 -32.57
CA VAL A 467 16.31 17.19 -32.42
C VAL A 467 17.01 15.94 -32.90
N VAL A 468 18.04 16.15 -33.73
CA VAL A 468 18.99 15.12 -34.14
C VAL A 468 20.38 15.54 -33.69
N LEU A 469 20.95 14.80 -32.74
CA LEU A 469 22.32 15.01 -32.26
C LEU A 469 23.24 13.98 -32.92
N LYS A 470 24.29 14.44 -33.59
CA LYS A 470 25.20 13.61 -34.39
C LYS A 470 26.63 13.72 -33.94
N ASN A 471 27.34 12.59 -33.93
CA ASN A 471 28.79 12.54 -33.71
C ASN A 471 29.26 13.29 -32.44
N LEU A 472 28.43 13.32 -31.40
CA LEU A 472 28.74 14.05 -30.17
C LEU A 472 29.57 13.19 -29.21
N THR A 473 30.61 13.76 -28.65
CA THR A 473 31.35 13.20 -27.51
C THR A 473 31.30 14.17 -26.35
N VAL A 474 30.52 13.85 -25.31
CA VAL A 474 30.32 14.72 -24.13
C VAL A 474 30.33 13.88 -22.85
N ASP A 475 30.64 14.49 -21.70
CA ASP A 475 30.57 13.77 -20.42
C ASP A 475 29.11 13.63 -19.95
N THR A 476 28.35 14.72 -19.94
CA THR A 476 26.93 14.72 -19.59
C THR A 476 26.07 15.32 -20.72
N LEU A 477 24.99 14.65 -21.10
CA LEU A 477 23.96 15.15 -22.02
C LEU A 477 22.59 15.17 -21.34
N ILE A 478 21.94 16.33 -21.34
CA ILE A 478 20.57 16.50 -20.85
C ILE A 478 19.70 17.01 -21.99
N VAL A 479 18.66 16.27 -22.32
CA VAL A 479 17.64 16.65 -23.31
C VAL A 479 16.28 16.71 -22.62
N ASP A 480 15.57 17.83 -22.75
CA ASP A 480 14.25 17.99 -22.12
C ASP A 480 13.31 18.88 -22.94
N GLY A 481 12.02 18.55 -22.96
CA GLY A 481 10.98 19.35 -23.62
C GLY A 481 11.08 19.34 -25.15
N VAL A 482 11.61 18.27 -25.74
CA VAL A 482 11.75 18.06 -27.18
C VAL A 482 10.63 17.12 -27.65
N ARG A 483 10.20 17.14 -28.91
CA ARG A 483 9.20 16.17 -29.40
C ARG A 483 9.91 14.86 -29.72
N ASP A 484 10.70 14.81 -30.79
CA ASP A 484 11.45 13.62 -31.15
C ASP A 484 12.95 13.84 -30.97
N VAL A 485 13.64 12.89 -30.32
CA VAL A 485 15.08 12.96 -30.04
C VAL A 485 15.77 11.81 -30.74
N THR A 486 16.69 12.13 -31.65
CA THR A 486 17.58 11.14 -32.28
C THR A 486 19.01 11.40 -31.88
N LEU A 487 19.67 10.43 -31.24
CA LEU A 487 21.11 10.41 -31.03
C LEU A 487 21.74 9.47 -32.05
N ASP A 488 22.63 9.97 -32.90
CA ASP A 488 23.24 9.24 -34.01
C ASP A 488 24.77 9.30 -33.88
N ALA A 489 25.40 8.15 -33.66
CA ALA A 489 26.85 8.01 -33.44
C ALA A 489 27.41 8.85 -32.27
N CYS A 490 26.69 8.95 -31.15
CA CYS A 490 27.12 9.72 -29.97
C CYS A 490 27.82 8.84 -28.90
N ARG A 491 28.75 9.43 -28.14
CA ARG A 491 29.49 8.80 -27.02
C ARG A 491 29.37 9.65 -25.76
N ILE A 492 28.72 9.14 -24.71
CA ILE A 492 28.26 9.96 -23.58
C ILE A 492 28.77 9.42 -22.23
N GLY A 493 29.56 10.23 -21.52
CA GLY A 493 30.18 9.85 -20.25
C GLY A 493 31.42 8.98 -20.41
N GLU A 494 31.96 8.84 -21.63
CA GLU A 494 33.13 8.00 -21.95
C GLU A 494 34.48 8.75 -21.86
N LEU A 495 34.51 9.95 -21.28
CA LEU A 495 35.75 10.71 -21.11
C LEU A 495 36.59 10.13 -19.94
N ASP A 496 37.90 9.99 -20.17
CA ASP A 496 38.87 9.43 -19.20
C ASP A 496 39.02 10.32 -17.95
N ASN A 497 39.25 9.70 -16.78
CA ASN A 497 39.50 10.32 -15.46
C ASN A 497 38.32 11.02 -14.74
N HIS A 498 37.08 10.64 -15.02
CA HIS A 498 35.94 11.06 -14.19
C HIS A 498 35.20 9.86 -13.62
N ASP A 499 35.29 9.69 -12.31
CA ASP A 499 34.36 8.84 -11.57
C ASP A 499 33.04 9.63 -11.45
N HIS A 500 31.95 9.07 -11.98
CA HIS A 500 30.59 9.65 -12.04
C HIS A 500 29.93 9.79 -10.65
N LEU A 501 30.67 10.21 -9.63
CA LEU A 501 30.21 10.30 -8.25
C LEU A 501 29.30 11.52 -7.99
N ASP A 502 29.31 12.54 -8.86
CA ASP A 502 28.60 13.82 -8.62
C ASP A 502 27.40 14.12 -9.56
N THR A 503 27.20 13.36 -10.64
CA THR A 503 25.96 13.41 -11.45
C THR A 503 25.41 12.00 -11.63
N VAL A 504 24.20 11.73 -11.13
CA VAL A 504 23.62 10.38 -11.06
C VAL A 504 23.52 9.68 -12.44
N TYR A 505 23.51 10.44 -13.55
CA TYR A 505 23.42 9.95 -14.92
C TYR A 505 24.24 10.78 -15.92
N SER A 506 24.88 10.14 -16.89
CA SER A 506 25.61 10.78 -17.99
C SER A 506 24.69 11.15 -19.17
N LEU A 507 23.59 10.43 -19.38
CA LEU A 507 22.54 10.79 -20.34
C LEU A 507 21.19 10.90 -19.62
N GLN A 508 20.55 12.06 -19.74
CA GLN A 508 19.19 12.28 -19.25
C GLN A 508 18.31 12.76 -20.41
N ILE A 509 17.24 12.04 -20.70
CA ILE A 509 16.21 12.47 -21.66
C ILE A 509 14.86 12.47 -20.96
N THR A 510 14.24 13.64 -20.88
CA THR A 510 12.95 13.81 -20.21
C THR A 510 11.95 14.57 -21.07
N ASN A 511 10.65 14.34 -20.83
CA ASN A 511 9.56 15.01 -21.55
C ASN A 511 9.78 15.00 -23.08
N ALA A 512 10.06 13.82 -23.64
CA ALA A 512 10.13 13.60 -25.07
C ALA A 512 8.98 12.70 -25.52
N ARG A 513 8.64 12.71 -26.80
CA ARG A 513 7.68 11.75 -27.37
C ARG A 513 8.43 10.49 -27.77
N ASP A 514 9.24 10.57 -28.81
CA ASP A 514 9.94 9.42 -29.37
C ASP A 514 11.47 9.61 -29.25
N VAL A 515 12.16 8.61 -28.68
CA VAL A 515 13.62 8.63 -28.49
C VAL A 515 14.26 7.54 -29.34
N VAL A 516 15.22 7.91 -30.18
CA VAL A 516 15.97 7.00 -31.05
C VAL A 516 17.46 7.10 -30.73
N LEU A 517 18.06 5.97 -30.32
CA LEU A 517 19.50 5.84 -30.10
C LEU A 517 20.10 4.99 -31.23
N ALA A 518 20.70 5.63 -32.22
CA ALA A 518 21.37 4.98 -33.35
C ALA A 518 22.89 5.00 -33.12
N ASN A 519 23.52 3.82 -33.05
CA ASN A 519 24.96 3.64 -32.83
C ASN A 519 25.54 4.53 -31.71
N THR A 520 24.75 4.76 -30.66
CA THR A 520 25.07 5.64 -29.54
C THR A 520 25.40 4.80 -28.33
N SER A 521 26.40 5.20 -27.56
CA SER A 521 26.74 4.59 -26.27
C SER A 521 26.82 5.62 -25.15
N SER A 522 26.48 5.16 -23.94
CA SER A 522 26.49 5.98 -22.73
C SER A 522 26.90 5.16 -21.51
N ARG A 523 27.44 5.76 -20.44
CA ARG A 523 27.65 5.02 -19.17
C ARG A 523 26.35 4.84 -18.38
N TYR A 524 25.73 5.92 -17.93
CA TYR A 524 24.55 5.89 -17.08
C TYR A 524 23.42 6.68 -17.73
N SER A 525 22.33 6.02 -18.12
CA SER A 525 21.21 6.64 -18.82
C SER A 525 19.92 6.60 -18.03
N ASP A 526 19.22 7.72 -17.99
CA ASP A 526 17.84 7.86 -17.51
C ASP A 526 16.98 8.50 -18.60
N ILE A 527 16.04 7.72 -19.12
CA ILE A 527 15.11 8.15 -20.17
C ILE A 527 13.69 7.99 -19.61
N SER A 528 13.09 9.08 -19.15
CA SER A 528 11.84 9.03 -18.40
C SER A 528 10.83 10.08 -18.87
N GLY A 529 9.54 9.80 -18.67
CA GLY A 529 8.48 10.68 -19.16
C GLY A 529 8.45 10.77 -20.68
N VAL A 530 8.71 9.63 -21.35
CA VAL A 530 8.68 9.49 -22.81
C VAL A 530 7.58 8.56 -23.30
N ARG A 531 7.25 8.59 -24.60
CA ARG A 531 6.29 7.64 -25.19
C ARG A 531 6.98 6.38 -25.67
N ASN A 532 7.90 6.48 -26.63
CA ASN A 532 8.57 5.30 -27.18
C ASN A 532 10.10 5.46 -27.15
N VAL A 533 10.80 4.35 -26.95
CA VAL A 533 12.27 4.31 -27.01
C VAL A 533 12.72 3.21 -27.97
N THR A 534 13.51 3.58 -28.97
CA THR A 534 14.17 2.64 -29.87
C THR A 534 15.68 2.82 -29.81
N ALA A 535 16.41 1.73 -29.62
CA ALA A 535 17.87 1.75 -29.66
C ALA A 535 18.38 0.66 -30.61
N LYS A 536 19.33 1.03 -31.47
CA LYS A 536 20.06 0.11 -32.33
C LYS A 536 21.53 0.48 -32.36
N THR A 537 22.39 -0.40 -31.88
CA THR A 537 23.85 -0.17 -31.83
C THR A 537 24.63 -1.40 -32.27
N ASP A 538 25.83 -1.20 -32.83
CA ASP A 538 26.72 -2.31 -33.17
C ASP A 538 27.52 -2.78 -31.94
N GLY A 539 27.63 -1.96 -30.89
CA GLY A 539 28.38 -2.24 -29.66
C GLY A 539 27.51 -2.32 -28.41
N THR A 540 28.12 -2.14 -27.24
CA THR A 540 27.39 -2.00 -25.97
C THR A 540 26.59 -0.70 -25.97
N LEU A 541 25.32 -0.77 -25.58
CA LEU A 541 24.45 0.41 -25.51
C LEU A 541 24.79 1.27 -24.30
N CYS A 542 24.86 0.67 -23.10
CA CYS A 542 25.25 1.41 -21.91
C CYS A 542 25.61 0.56 -20.70
N ASP A 543 26.37 1.09 -19.73
CA ASP A 543 26.62 0.35 -18.48
C ASP A 543 25.30 0.18 -17.70
N ARG A 544 24.57 1.26 -17.40
CA ARG A 544 23.26 1.19 -16.75
C ARG A 544 22.20 1.97 -17.54
N LEU A 545 21.09 1.30 -17.86
CA LEU A 545 19.94 1.88 -18.54
C LEU A 545 18.72 1.93 -17.64
N ASN A 546 18.16 3.11 -17.43
CA ASN A 546 16.84 3.29 -16.86
C ASN A 546 15.91 3.87 -17.94
N ILE A 547 14.82 3.18 -18.23
CA ILE A 547 13.77 3.67 -19.15
C ILE A 547 12.42 3.58 -18.47
N ASP A 548 11.69 4.70 -18.42
CA ASP A 548 10.28 4.77 -18.00
C ASP A 548 9.45 5.47 -19.09
N CYS A 549 8.67 4.69 -19.83
CA CYS A 549 7.87 5.19 -20.95
C CYS A 549 6.43 4.66 -20.94
N THR A 550 5.55 5.39 -21.62
CA THR A 550 4.12 5.06 -21.70
C THR A 550 3.75 4.13 -22.86
N GLY A 551 4.62 4.00 -23.85
CA GLY A 551 4.46 3.17 -25.05
C GLY A 551 5.50 2.05 -25.10
N ASP A 552 6.12 1.86 -26.27
CA ASP A 552 6.95 0.70 -26.56
C ASP A 552 8.46 0.96 -26.34
N ILE A 553 9.18 -0.09 -25.95
CA ILE A 553 10.64 -0.12 -25.88
C ILE A 553 11.17 -1.18 -26.86
N ALA A 554 12.05 -0.78 -27.78
CA ALA A 554 12.72 -1.70 -28.70
C ALA A 554 14.24 -1.49 -28.67
N LEU A 555 14.99 -2.40 -28.04
CA LEU A 555 16.44 -2.32 -27.94
C LEU A 555 17.09 -3.46 -28.74
N SER A 556 18.09 -3.13 -29.55
CA SER A 556 18.82 -4.10 -30.37
C SER A 556 20.30 -3.78 -30.40
N THR A 557 21.12 -4.82 -30.19
CA THR A 557 22.58 -4.74 -30.33
C THR A 557 23.12 -5.91 -31.17
N ALA A 558 24.16 -5.64 -31.95
CA ALA A 558 24.93 -6.68 -32.64
C ALA A 558 26.00 -7.33 -31.74
N ALA A 559 26.34 -6.72 -30.60
CA ALA A 559 27.35 -7.22 -29.65
C ALA A 559 26.78 -8.25 -28.66
N ASP A 560 25.52 -8.67 -28.84
CA ASP A 560 24.75 -9.56 -27.96
C ASP A 560 24.58 -9.08 -26.50
N THR A 561 25.25 -7.99 -26.08
CA THR A 561 25.10 -7.38 -24.76
C THR A 561 24.58 -5.93 -24.82
N LEU A 562 23.49 -5.67 -24.10
CA LEU A 562 22.98 -4.31 -23.88
C LEU A 562 23.84 -3.52 -22.88
N GLY A 563 24.71 -4.21 -22.13
CA GLY A 563 25.66 -3.69 -21.15
C GLY A 563 25.50 -4.31 -19.76
N VAL A 564 25.67 -3.54 -18.68
CA VAL A 564 25.69 -4.11 -17.31
C VAL A 564 24.30 -4.36 -16.78
N ALA A 565 23.45 -3.33 -16.71
CA ALA A 565 22.12 -3.42 -16.11
C ALA A 565 21.07 -2.61 -16.87
N CYS A 566 19.85 -3.15 -16.98
CA CYS A 566 18.69 -2.48 -17.58
C CYS A 566 17.48 -2.55 -16.65
N TYR A 567 16.88 -1.40 -16.38
CA TYR A 567 15.66 -1.22 -15.61
C TYR A 567 14.63 -0.56 -16.53
N LEU A 568 13.66 -1.36 -16.98
CA LEU A 568 12.74 -1.00 -18.05
C LEU A 568 11.30 -1.00 -17.51
N ARG A 569 10.60 0.10 -17.73
CA ARG A 569 9.18 0.24 -17.49
C ARG A 569 8.52 0.79 -18.75
N ALA A 570 7.51 0.08 -19.22
CA ALA A 570 6.78 0.42 -20.45
C ALA A 570 5.29 0.24 -20.21
N GLY A 571 4.45 1.16 -20.70
CA GLY A 571 3.00 0.94 -20.78
C GLY A 571 2.58 0.10 -22.00
N GLY A 572 3.49 -0.06 -22.97
CA GLY A 572 3.34 -0.89 -24.17
C GLY A 572 4.21 -2.15 -24.11
N SER A 573 4.70 -2.59 -25.27
CA SER A 573 5.52 -3.81 -25.40
C SER A 573 7.02 -3.51 -25.31
N ILE A 574 7.77 -4.44 -24.74
CA ILE A 574 9.22 -4.41 -24.66
C ILE A 574 9.79 -5.50 -25.56
N ARG A 575 10.69 -5.12 -26.49
CA ARG A 575 11.42 -6.05 -27.36
C ARG A 575 12.92 -5.83 -27.21
N LEU A 576 13.63 -6.88 -26.83
CA LEU A 576 15.08 -6.89 -26.66
C LEU A 576 15.72 -7.87 -27.64
N ILE A 577 16.73 -7.42 -28.38
CA ILE A 577 17.66 -8.26 -29.14
C ILE A 577 19.05 -8.03 -28.52
N GLY A 578 19.49 -8.99 -27.73
CA GLY A 578 20.55 -8.87 -26.73
C GLY A 578 20.00 -8.71 -25.32
N ALA A 579 20.85 -8.90 -24.30
CA ALA A 579 20.51 -8.71 -22.90
C ALA A 579 21.64 -8.03 -22.12
N PRO A 580 21.37 -7.37 -20.98
CA PRO A 580 22.44 -7.00 -20.06
C PRO A 580 23.09 -8.27 -19.48
N TRP A 581 24.35 -8.19 -19.04
CA TRP A 581 25.02 -9.36 -18.45
C TRP A 581 24.72 -9.55 -16.95
N TYR A 582 24.44 -8.47 -16.20
CA TYR A 582 24.21 -8.54 -14.76
C TYR A 582 22.73 -8.54 -14.37
N ALA A 583 21.97 -7.49 -14.73
CA ALA A 583 20.60 -7.34 -14.28
C ALA A 583 19.63 -6.83 -15.36
N LEU A 584 18.49 -7.49 -15.51
CA LEU A 584 17.33 -7.02 -16.27
C LEU A 584 16.12 -6.94 -15.35
N ARG A 585 15.50 -5.78 -15.25
CA ARG A 585 14.20 -5.60 -14.58
C ARG A 585 13.20 -5.03 -15.55
N VAL A 586 12.06 -5.68 -15.67
CA VAL A 586 10.94 -5.26 -16.51
C VAL A 586 9.71 -5.12 -15.63
N SER A 587 9.01 -3.99 -15.76
CA SER A 587 7.77 -3.73 -15.02
C SER A 587 6.71 -3.03 -15.88
N SER A 588 5.43 -3.29 -15.56
CA SER A 588 4.23 -2.69 -16.17
C SER A 588 4.03 -2.92 -17.68
N ALA A 589 4.88 -3.74 -18.32
CA ALA A 589 4.81 -4.00 -19.75
C ALA A 589 3.55 -4.79 -20.12
N GLN A 590 3.03 -4.56 -21.33
CA GLN A 590 1.97 -5.41 -21.90
C GLN A 590 2.56 -6.73 -22.36
N ASN A 591 3.56 -6.70 -23.26
CA ASN A 591 4.24 -7.91 -23.71
C ASN A 591 5.74 -7.70 -23.62
N VAL A 592 6.47 -8.78 -23.39
CA VAL A 592 7.93 -8.77 -23.28
C VAL A 592 8.47 -9.85 -24.21
N THR A 593 9.34 -9.45 -25.14
CA THR A 593 10.11 -10.39 -25.96
C THR A 593 11.59 -10.17 -25.75
N VAL A 594 12.32 -11.21 -25.39
CA VAL A 594 13.78 -11.16 -25.21
C VAL A 594 14.42 -12.23 -26.09
N ASP A 595 15.22 -11.82 -27.07
CA ASP A 595 16.11 -12.71 -27.83
C ASP A 595 17.55 -12.37 -27.45
N ALA A 596 18.16 -13.20 -26.61
CA ALA A 596 19.49 -12.95 -26.07
C ALA A 596 20.43 -14.14 -26.32
N ASN A 597 21.74 -13.85 -26.36
CA ASN A 597 22.73 -14.91 -26.35
C ASN A 597 22.67 -15.69 -25.03
N ALA A 598 22.75 -14.98 -23.90
CA ALA A 598 22.53 -15.51 -22.56
C ALA A 598 21.68 -14.54 -21.74
N LEU A 599 20.85 -15.08 -20.84
CA LEU A 599 20.13 -14.30 -19.85
C LEU A 599 21.08 -13.70 -18.81
N PRO A 600 20.73 -12.54 -18.22
CA PRO A 600 21.51 -11.93 -17.14
C PRO A 600 21.54 -12.82 -15.90
N GLN A 601 22.49 -12.55 -15.01
CA GLN A 601 22.53 -13.19 -13.68
C GLN A 601 21.22 -12.98 -12.91
N ARG A 602 20.57 -11.83 -13.08
CA ARG A 602 19.29 -11.53 -12.47
C ARG A 602 18.30 -10.97 -13.49
N ALA A 603 17.16 -11.63 -13.64
CA ALA A 603 16.07 -11.21 -14.51
C ALA A 603 14.76 -11.17 -13.70
N PHE A 604 14.09 -10.02 -13.70
CA PHE A 604 12.80 -9.85 -13.03
C PHE A 604 11.80 -9.33 -14.05
N PHE A 605 10.66 -10.00 -14.15
CA PHE A 605 9.60 -9.63 -15.09
C PHE A 605 8.28 -9.44 -14.36
N THR A 606 7.63 -8.31 -14.63
CA THR A 606 6.25 -8.03 -14.25
C THR A 606 5.55 -7.49 -15.49
N CYS A 607 4.55 -8.21 -15.97
CA CYS A 607 3.77 -7.82 -17.15
C CYS A 607 2.32 -8.31 -17.04
N SER A 608 1.45 -7.67 -17.81
CA SER A 608 0.02 -7.99 -17.90
C SER A 608 -0.34 -8.93 -19.05
N GLY A 609 0.56 -9.12 -20.02
CA GLY A 609 0.41 -9.97 -21.19
C GLY A 609 1.50 -11.04 -21.30
N ILE A 610 2.02 -11.30 -22.50
CA ILE A 610 2.89 -12.44 -22.77
C ILE A 610 4.36 -12.10 -22.49
N VAL A 611 5.09 -13.01 -21.84
CA VAL A 611 6.57 -13.02 -21.80
C VAL A 611 7.09 -14.12 -22.71
N ASP A 612 7.91 -13.77 -23.70
CA ASP A 612 8.55 -14.70 -24.63
C ASP A 612 10.07 -14.47 -24.61
N ILE A 613 10.79 -15.44 -24.08
CA ILE A 613 12.24 -15.39 -23.93
C ILE A 613 12.87 -16.50 -24.76
N THR A 614 13.82 -16.11 -25.60
CA THR A 614 14.71 -16.99 -26.33
C THR A 614 16.14 -16.76 -25.86
N GLN A 615 16.78 -17.83 -25.38
CA GLN A 615 18.19 -17.86 -25.00
C GLN A 615 18.94 -18.78 -25.97
N ARG A 616 19.91 -18.21 -26.70
CA ARG A 616 20.63 -18.94 -27.77
C ARG A 616 21.76 -19.83 -27.25
N ASP A 617 22.46 -19.38 -26.21
CA ASP A 617 23.61 -20.06 -25.61
C ASP A 617 23.68 -19.80 -24.09
N GLY A 618 22.97 -20.63 -23.31
CA GLY A 618 23.00 -20.56 -21.85
C GLY A 618 24.40 -20.79 -21.25
N SER A 619 25.33 -21.43 -21.97
CA SER A 619 26.70 -21.63 -21.45
C SER A 619 27.47 -20.32 -21.29
N ALA A 620 27.05 -19.26 -21.97
CA ALA A 620 27.60 -17.92 -21.83
C ALA A 620 27.15 -17.18 -20.55
N ILE A 621 26.27 -17.76 -19.72
CA ILE A 621 25.99 -17.27 -18.37
C ILE A 621 27.25 -17.47 -17.51
N GLY A 622 27.90 -16.36 -17.16
CA GLY A 622 29.19 -16.37 -16.46
C GLY A 622 29.13 -17.07 -15.11
N ASP A 623 30.15 -17.89 -14.82
CA ASP A 623 30.33 -18.61 -13.57
C ASP A 623 31.07 -17.71 -12.57
N SER A 624 30.36 -17.15 -11.58
CA SER A 624 31.00 -16.36 -10.52
C SER A 624 30.70 -16.93 -9.14
N ASP A 625 31.75 -17.11 -8.32
CA ASP A 625 31.76 -17.75 -7.00
C ASP A 625 30.86 -17.08 -5.92
N ALA A 626 30.12 -16.01 -6.27
CA ALA A 626 29.32 -15.22 -5.32
C ALA A 626 27.92 -14.77 -5.84
N ALA A 627 27.45 -15.24 -7.00
CA ALA A 627 26.16 -14.78 -7.54
C ALA A 627 25.01 -15.76 -7.27
N TRP A 628 23.99 -15.31 -6.53
CA TRP A 628 22.65 -15.90 -6.61
C TRP A 628 22.06 -15.54 -7.98
N TYR A 629 21.97 -16.54 -8.86
CA TYR A 629 21.24 -16.43 -10.13
C TYR A 629 19.76 -16.42 -9.84
N LEU A 630 19.01 -15.63 -10.60
CA LEU A 630 17.59 -15.47 -10.32
C LEU A 630 16.83 -15.01 -11.56
N LEU A 631 15.93 -15.83 -12.06
CA LEU A 631 14.85 -15.41 -12.95
C LEU A 631 13.54 -15.48 -12.18
N GLU A 632 12.87 -14.35 -12.06
CA GLU A 632 11.58 -14.22 -11.38
C GLU A 632 10.53 -13.61 -12.30
N TYR A 633 9.33 -14.16 -12.24
CA TYR A 633 8.14 -13.58 -12.84
C TYR A 633 7.06 -13.36 -11.77
N TYR A 634 6.69 -12.09 -11.61
CA TYR A 634 5.59 -11.67 -10.76
C TYR A 634 4.38 -11.34 -11.64
N PRO A 635 3.24 -12.01 -11.48
CA PRO A 635 2.04 -11.63 -12.21
C PRO A 635 1.53 -10.26 -11.72
N GLU A 636 1.21 -9.34 -12.64
CA GLU A 636 0.71 -8.00 -12.30
C GLU A 636 -0.74 -8.02 -11.78
N THR A 637 -1.46 -9.12 -12.03
CA THR A 637 -2.83 -9.36 -11.57
C THR A 637 -2.88 -10.69 -10.82
N GLU A 638 -3.82 -10.86 -9.89
CA GLU A 638 -4.06 -12.15 -9.20
C GLU A 638 -4.62 -13.26 -10.12
N GLN A 639 -4.52 -13.11 -11.43
CA GLN A 639 -4.98 -14.10 -12.40
C GLN A 639 -3.94 -15.21 -12.60
N PRO A 640 -4.38 -16.46 -12.81
CA PRO A 640 -3.47 -17.54 -13.13
C PRO A 640 -2.80 -17.33 -14.49
N TYR A 641 -1.66 -17.98 -14.69
CA TYR A 641 -0.87 -17.95 -15.91
C TYR A 641 -0.25 -19.32 -16.20
N VAL A 642 0.19 -19.54 -17.43
CA VAL A 642 0.82 -20.77 -17.88
C VAL A 642 2.28 -20.53 -18.22
N VAL A 643 3.18 -21.32 -17.64
CA VAL A 643 4.62 -21.32 -17.93
C VAL A 643 4.96 -22.49 -18.82
N THR A 644 5.63 -22.24 -19.95
CA THR A 644 6.12 -23.26 -20.87
C THR A 644 7.63 -23.10 -21.02
N LEU A 645 8.40 -24.09 -20.57
CA LEU A 645 9.84 -24.17 -20.73
C LEU A 645 10.18 -25.08 -21.91
N ASN A 646 11.04 -24.64 -22.81
CA ASN A 646 11.59 -25.42 -23.92
C ASN A 646 10.56 -26.17 -24.79
N GLY A 647 9.33 -25.64 -24.88
CA GLY A 647 8.21 -26.28 -25.59
C GLY A 647 7.61 -27.50 -24.90
N GLU A 648 7.91 -27.71 -23.61
CA GLU A 648 7.32 -28.77 -22.79
C GLU A 648 5.85 -28.48 -22.43
N THR A 649 5.22 -29.37 -21.66
CA THR A 649 3.83 -29.19 -21.23
C THR A 649 3.73 -27.99 -20.27
N GLY A 650 2.78 -27.09 -20.53
CA GLY A 650 2.64 -25.87 -19.74
C GLY A 650 2.20 -26.14 -18.29
N GLU A 651 2.86 -25.49 -17.33
CA GLU A 651 2.52 -25.50 -15.91
C GLU A 651 1.63 -24.30 -15.58
N VAL A 652 0.47 -24.55 -14.96
CA VAL A 652 -0.46 -23.48 -14.54
C VAL A 652 -0.09 -23.04 -13.13
N ARG A 653 0.11 -21.74 -12.95
CA ARG A 653 0.51 -21.10 -11.69
C ARG A 653 -0.33 -19.88 -11.39
N SER A 654 -0.40 -19.52 -10.11
CA SER A 654 -1.02 -18.28 -9.62
C SER A 654 -0.14 -17.57 -8.59
N ASP A 655 1.04 -18.11 -8.31
CA ASP A 655 2.04 -17.63 -7.36
C ASP A 655 3.24 -17.01 -8.09
N LEU A 656 4.37 -16.83 -7.41
CA LEU A 656 5.63 -16.39 -8.02
C LEU A 656 6.25 -17.55 -8.81
N TYR A 657 6.70 -17.30 -10.04
CA TYR A 657 7.56 -18.23 -10.76
C TYR A 657 9.03 -17.84 -10.62
N GLN A 658 9.89 -18.80 -10.23
CA GLN A 658 11.29 -18.57 -9.93
C GLN A 658 12.18 -19.69 -10.49
N LEU A 659 13.30 -19.32 -11.09
CA LEU A 659 14.46 -20.19 -11.37
C LEU A 659 15.70 -19.57 -10.72
N ASP A 660 16.30 -20.28 -9.77
CA ASP A 660 17.47 -19.83 -9.01
C ASP A 660 18.69 -20.77 -9.11
N ALA A 661 18.51 -21.93 -9.74
CA ALA A 661 19.59 -22.85 -10.07
C ALA A 661 20.26 -22.44 -11.40
N LEU A 662 21.58 -22.32 -11.38
CA LEU A 662 22.38 -21.96 -12.56
C LEU A 662 22.18 -22.94 -13.71
N ASP A 663 22.19 -24.25 -13.42
CA ASP A 663 22.05 -25.28 -14.45
C ASP A 663 20.67 -25.24 -15.14
N ASP A 664 19.61 -24.96 -14.38
CA ASP A 664 18.25 -24.81 -14.92
C ASP A 664 18.15 -23.57 -15.80
N LEU A 665 18.72 -22.44 -15.36
CA LEU A 665 18.77 -21.20 -16.15
C LEU A 665 19.59 -21.39 -17.44
N ARG A 666 20.70 -22.14 -17.38
CA ARG A 666 21.52 -22.48 -18.56
C ARG A 666 20.79 -23.42 -19.53
N ALA A 667 19.88 -24.25 -19.02
CA ALA A 667 19.08 -25.16 -19.83
C ALA A 667 17.89 -24.49 -20.53
N VAL A 668 17.51 -23.26 -20.14
CA VAL A 668 16.47 -22.50 -20.84
C VAL A 668 16.96 -22.17 -22.26
N GLN A 669 16.21 -22.64 -23.26
CA GLN A 669 16.31 -22.22 -24.66
C GLN A 669 15.12 -21.32 -25.01
N HIS A 670 13.94 -21.71 -24.55
CA HIS A 670 12.70 -20.94 -24.72
C HIS A 670 11.92 -20.92 -23.41
N LEU A 671 11.46 -19.75 -22.98
CA LEU A 671 10.54 -19.58 -21.86
C LEU A 671 9.36 -18.72 -22.33
N LEU A 672 8.16 -19.29 -22.28
CA LEU A 672 6.92 -18.62 -22.63
C LEU A 672 6.01 -18.57 -21.40
N ILE A 673 5.59 -17.37 -21.01
CA ILE A 673 4.62 -17.14 -19.93
C ILE A 673 3.38 -16.47 -20.53
N THR A 674 2.22 -17.11 -20.37
CA THR A 674 0.95 -16.64 -20.94
C THR A 674 -0.12 -16.49 -19.86
N PRO A 675 -0.69 -15.28 -19.66
CA PRO A 675 -1.83 -15.09 -18.76
C PRO A 675 -3.02 -15.95 -19.18
N ALA A 676 -3.71 -16.56 -18.21
CA ALA A 676 -4.84 -17.44 -18.50
C ALA A 676 -6.01 -16.70 -19.18
N SER A 677 -6.17 -15.40 -18.93
CA SER A 677 -7.19 -14.56 -19.58
C SER A 677 -6.99 -14.38 -21.08
N LEU A 678 -5.80 -14.67 -21.61
CA LEU A 678 -5.49 -14.64 -23.03
C LEU A 678 -5.66 -16.01 -23.71
N LEU A 679 -6.06 -17.04 -22.96
CA LEU A 679 -6.42 -18.35 -23.50
C LEU A 679 -7.86 -18.33 -24.03
N PRO A 680 -8.16 -19.01 -25.15
CA PRO A 680 -9.50 -19.03 -25.73
C PRO A 680 -10.56 -19.61 -24.75
N GLY A 681 -11.68 -18.90 -24.61
CA GLY A 681 -12.61 -18.95 -23.46
C GLY A 681 -13.59 -20.13 -23.37
N ASP A 682 -13.13 -21.37 -23.52
CA ASP A 682 -13.88 -22.59 -23.18
C ASP A 682 -13.24 -23.37 -22.01
N VAL A 683 -12.63 -22.68 -21.05
CA VAL A 683 -12.01 -23.32 -19.88
C VAL A 683 -12.61 -22.77 -18.59
N ASP A 684 -13.53 -23.56 -18.04
CA ASP A 684 -14.05 -23.42 -16.67
C ASP A 684 -12.89 -23.52 -15.67
N SER A 685 -12.89 -22.73 -14.60
CA SER A 685 -11.75 -22.61 -13.65
C SER A 685 -11.35 -23.94 -12.99
N ASP A 686 -12.26 -24.92 -13.00
CA ASP A 686 -12.05 -26.26 -12.43
C ASP A 686 -11.50 -27.26 -13.46
N ALA A 687 -11.44 -26.89 -14.75
CA ALA A 687 -10.99 -27.75 -15.85
C ALA A 687 -9.54 -27.46 -16.30
N VAL A 688 -8.91 -26.39 -15.80
CA VAL A 688 -7.54 -26.01 -16.19
C VAL A 688 -6.51 -27.09 -15.84
N GLY A 689 -6.75 -27.84 -14.75
CA GLY A 689 -5.90 -28.98 -14.36
C GLY A 689 -6.09 -30.25 -15.19
N GLN A 690 -7.14 -30.34 -16.01
CA GLN A 690 -7.53 -31.58 -16.72
C GLN A 690 -7.55 -31.44 -18.24
N PHE A 691 -7.63 -30.22 -18.78
CA PHE A 691 -7.59 -29.96 -20.22
C PHE A 691 -6.19 -30.06 -20.85
N ILE A 692 -5.13 -29.88 -20.06
CA ILE A 692 -3.74 -29.90 -20.57
C ILE A 692 -3.25 -31.35 -20.82
N THR A 693 -3.88 -32.36 -20.20
CA THR A 693 -3.48 -33.76 -20.35
C THR A 693 -3.88 -34.40 -21.67
N ASP A 694 -4.95 -33.97 -22.34
CA ASP A 694 -5.56 -34.78 -23.43
C ASP A 694 -5.70 -34.12 -24.82
N ALA A 695 -5.25 -32.88 -25.06
CA ALA A 695 -5.22 -32.33 -26.42
C ALA A 695 -4.14 -31.27 -26.68
N SER A 696 -3.02 -31.70 -27.26
CA SER A 696 -2.11 -30.90 -28.10
C SER A 696 -1.72 -29.48 -27.60
N GLY A 697 -0.93 -29.39 -26.54
CA GLY A 697 -0.27 -28.14 -26.09
C GLY A 697 0.69 -27.48 -27.11
N VAL A 698 1.01 -28.17 -28.22
CA VAL A 698 1.89 -27.69 -29.30
C VAL A 698 1.16 -26.79 -30.32
N LEU A 699 -0.17 -26.92 -30.47
CA LEU A 699 -0.91 -26.20 -31.53
C LEU A 699 -1.41 -24.82 -31.10
N VAL A 700 -1.69 -24.62 -29.81
CA VAL A 700 -2.18 -23.34 -29.27
C VAL A 700 -1.05 -22.32 -29.09
N SER A 701 0.12 -22.79 -28.65
CA SER A 701 1.34 -21.99 -28.49
C SER A 701 1.88 -21.48 -29.84
N ALA A 702 1.88 -22.30 -30.89
CA ALA A 702 2.31 -21.89 -32.23
C ALA A 702 1.36 -20.86 -32.90
N ALA A 703 0.05 -20.94 -32.64
CA ALA A 703 -0.93 -20.02 -33.22
C ALA A 703 -0.92 -18.63 -32.55
N LEU A 704 -0.72 -18.56 -31.22
CA LEU A 704 -0.61 -17.30 -30.48
C LEU A 704 0.74 -16.61 -30.69
N ALA A 705 1.85 -17.37 -30.71
CA ALA A 705 3.16 -16.83 -31.08
C ALA A 705 3.18 -16.31 -32.54
N GLY A 706 2.49 -17.00 -33.45
CA GLY A 706 2.32 -16.56 -34.84
C GLY A 706 1.59 -15.22 -34.96
N ALA A 707 0.54 -14.98 -34.18
CA ALA A 707 -0.25 -13.74 -34.24
C ALA A 707 0.49 -12.53 -33.62
N ALA A 708 1.24 -12.73 -32.52
CA ALA A 708 2.05 -11.68 -31.90
C ALA A 708 3.27 -11.30 -32.74
N VAL A 709 3.92 -12.27 -33.40
CA VAL A 709 5.04 -12.04 -34.33
C VAL A 709 4.57 -11.32 -35.60
N TRP A 710 3.35 -11.57 -36.09
CA TRP A 710 2.83 -10.94 -37.31
C TRP A 710 2.34 -9.49 -37.09
N GLY A 711 1.76 -9.18 -35.92
CA GLY A 711 1.35 -7.81 -35.57
C GLY A 711 2.51 -6.81 -35.51
N GLY A 712 3.69 -7.25 -35.03
CA GLY A 712 4.91 -6.44 -35.00
C GLY A 712 5.57 -6.22 -36.38
N TYR A 713 5.34 -7.14 -37.32
CA TYR A 713 5.84 -7.03 -38.69
C TYR A 713 5.14 -5.89 -39.46
N GLU A 714 3.85 -5.62 -39.17
CA GLU A 714 3.09 -4.55 -39.85
C GLU A 714 3.56 -3.13 -39.47
N VAL A 715 3.97 -2.90 -38.22
CA VAL A 715 4.40 -1.56 -37.75
C VAL A 715 5.81 -1.22 -38.21
N THR A 716 6.76 -2.17 -38.13
CA THR A 716 8.13 -1.98 -38.64
C THR A 716 8.13 -1.76 -40.15
N THR A 717 7.26 -2.48 -40.87
CA THR A 717 7.09 -2.33 -42.32
C THR A 717 6.45 -0.99 -42.68
N ARG A 718 5.47 -0.46 -41.91
CA ARG A 718 4.90 0.89 -42.16
C ARG A 718 5.86 2.04 -41.83
N VAL A 719 6.74 1.90 -40.85
CA VAL A 719 7.75 2.92 -40.51
C VAL A 719 8.94 2.88 -41.47
N MET A 720 9.35 1.68 -41.92
CA MET A 720 10.43 1.54 -42.93
C MET A 720 9.98 1.82 -44.37
N LEU A 721 8.74 1.50 -44.79
CA LEU A 721 8.28 1.77 -46.16
C LEU A 721 7.98 3.24 -46.43
N LYS A 722 7.81 4.09 -45.41
CA LYS A 722 7.59 5.53 -45.62
C LYS A 722 8.80 6.26 -46.22
N ASN A 723 9.96 5.59 -46.28
CA ASN A 723 11.21 6.10 -46.87
C ASN A 723 11.63 5.38 -48.17
N LEU A 724 10.82 4.48 -48.73
CA LEU A 724 11.21 3.67 -49.91
C LEU A 724 10.25 3.73 -51.11
N LEU A 725 9.13 4.45 -51.03
CA LEU A 725 8.25 4.69 -52.18
C LEU A 725 8.25 6.17 -52.56
N PRO A 726 8.47 6.53 -53.84
CA PRO A 726 8.21 7.88 -54.32
C PRO A 726 6.73 8.21 -54.15
N GLU A 727 6.43 9.40 -53.60
CA GLU A 727 5.06 9.90 -53.49
C GLU A 727 4.37 9.92 -54.85
N GLY A 728 3.30 9.13 -54.98
CA GLY A 728 2.32 9.26 -56.05
C GLY A 728 1.88 7.95 -56.69
N THR A 729 0.95 7.22 -56.07
CA THR A 729 -0.32 6.79 -56.70
C THR A 729 -1.25 6.10 -55.69
N ALA A 730 -2.46 6.67 -55.56
CA ALA A 730 -3.68 6.20 -54.91
C ALA A 730 -3.72 6.15 -53.36
#